data_AF-A0A8T0LSS5-F1
#
_entry.id   AF-A0A8T0LSS5-F1
#
_cell.length_a   1.000
_cell.length_b   1.000
_cell.length_c   1.000
_cell.angle_alpha   90.00
_cell.angle_beta   90.00
_cell.angle_gamma   90.00
#
_symmetry.space_group_name_H-M   'P 1'
#
loop_
_entity.id
_entity.type
_entity.pdbx_description
1 polymer ?
#
loop_
_entity_poly.entity_id
_entity_poly.type
_entity_poly.pdbx_seq_one_letter_code
_entity_poly.pdbx_strand_id
1 'polypeptide(L)'
;MLDADQAAEELGFHPLTEWDLTRIILGNKWNMGHVQNRLLTPPELDTLSRIRTYRMQAFGWEIVQRVEGGVMECVFTKKFSGLDVRGLMQRTWSNDMQLEKFQKVKAETRRLQVLQQMNPHAYVLVRDVDSPTEISTFRSVFVRFLVEAKAQHVSGSGCYISTHYKTTIIAFGMKATEPKHEDAARNDSEDAIASRLVKKIKVSPEETDLSGTSSRLEHPLGVKPVGNFFEDAVNGIVECRVSGLGRLAILKDSTLLALLGYCTAKDLAQLTASSRAGYVYGSHDELWRVLVLEEMESQFEPRSTWKNTYLTTKYGDNAKLSAPIRVKGVYSDLLFQSFYCAAAPIEDAWLAVENIERRNAKQLTLEDFKRDFEGPNVPVIIEDAIDEWPAMEKWTDGYLAEVCNGLTFYAGGFQFAMDKYFKYARTLVDDQPLFVFDKEFAAKVPQLAEDYTVPKYFQEDYFALLGEENRPNYRWLIIGPKKSGSGFHIDPNATNAWNGVIRGSKKWIMFPPGQVPPGIHPSEDGSEVSAPVSLMEWFVTFYKEVQKLPAHLKPLEGICREGETMFVPHGWWHTVLNIEESVAMTQNFVSSGNVKSVLQFLTEKPDQVSGCPTEQRPKLGGMFRDVISKQAPDLFAKVNKELQEEYERAHRKTKWELLISEDDNEKDVSPYSTSDAAATTNVAVSSNSASTFGFGFSFD
;
A
#
# COMPACT_ATOMS: atom_id res chain seq x y z
N MET A 1 24.17 -7.88 31.85
CA MET A 1 22.95 -7.68 31.05
C MET A 1 22.96 -8.78 30.02
N LEU A 2 21.85 -9.50 29.88
CA LEU A 2 21.63 -10.35 28.71
C LEU A 2 21.48 -9.45 27.50
N ASP A 3 21.94 -9.90 26.33
CA ASP A 3 21.60 -9.25 25.06
C ASP A 3 20.17 -9.62 24.62
N ALA A 4 19.72 -9.05 23.49
CA ALA A 4 18.33 -9.18 23.04
C ALA A 4 17.96 -10.63 22.69
N ASP A 5 18.90 -11.39 22.15
CA ASP A 5 18.67 -12.76 21.67
C ASP A 5 18.71 -13.74 22.86
N GLN A 6 19.67 -13.57 23.78
CA GLN A 6 19.70 -14.32 25.04
C GLN A 6 18.46 -14.08 25.91
N ALA A 7 17.94 -12.84 25.94
CA ALA A 7 16.71 -12.53 26.66
C ALA A 7 15.46 -13.17 26.02
N ALA A 8 15.43 -13.35 24.70
CA ALA A 8 14.34 -14.04 24.01
C ALA A 8 14.37 -15.55 24.29
N GLU A 9 15.55 -16.16 24.26
CA GLU A 9 15.73 -17.61 24.44
C GLU A 9 15.57 -18.06 25.91
N GLU A 10 16.10 -17.32 26.89
CA GLU A 10 16.00 -17.68 28.31
C GLU A 10 14.68 -17.26 28.99
N LEU A 11 14.02 -16.19 28.52
CA LEU A 11 12.86 -15.59 29.20
C LEU A 11 11.57 -15.55 28.35
N GLY A 12 11.61 -15.88 27.06
CA GLY A 12 10.43 -15.95 26.20
C GLY A 12 9.80 -14.59 25.85
N PHE A 13 10.57 -13.50 25.88
CA PHE A 13 10.09 -12.16 25.54
C PHE A 13 10.65 -11.66 24.22
N HIS A 14 9.79 -11.12 23.35
CA HIS A 14 10.19 -10.46 22.11
C HIS A 14 9.97 -8.93 22.20
N PRO A 15 10.80 -8.10 21.53
CA PRO A 15 10.51 -6.68 21.36
C PRO A 15 9.18 -6.49 20.60
N LEU A 16 8.34 -5.56 21.06
CA LEU A 16 7.08 -5.26 20.38
C LEU A 16 7.36 -4.62 19.01
N THR A 17 6.92 -5.27 17.95
CA THR A 17 6.96 -4.71 16.59
C THR A 17 5.93 -3.58 16.43
N GLU A 18 6.03 -2.79 15.36
CA GLU A 18 5.02 -1.79 15.01
C GLU A 18 3.63 -2.42 14.75
N TRP A 19 3.62 -3.69 14.31
CA TRP A 19 2.43 -4.54 14.20
C TRP A 19 1.87 -4.97 15.55
N ASP A 20 2.72 -5.37 16.51
CA ASP A 20 2.28 -5.69 17.87
C ASP A 20 1.76 -4.45 18.58
N LEU A 21 2.42 -3.30 18.40
CA LEU A 21 1.97 -2.01 18.92
C LEU A 21 0.59 -1.65 18.35
N THR A 22 0.40 -1.79 17.04
CA THR A 22 -0.89 -1.57 16.37
C THR A 22 -1.97 -2.55 16.87
N ARG A 23 -1.66 -3.85 16.97
CA ARG A 23 -2.58 -4.88 17.49
C ARG A 23 -2.93 -4.66 18.97
N ILE A 24 -1.98 -4.18 19.78
CA ILE A 24 -2.20 -3.81 21.20
C ILE A 24 -3.06 -2.55 21.31
N ILE A 25 -2.85 -1.54 20.46
CA ILE A 25 -3.68 -0.32 20.40
C ILE A 25 -5.13 -0.67 19.99
N LEU A 26 -5.29 -1.48 18.94
CA LEU A 26 -6.60 -1.92 18.43
C LEU A 26 -7.33 -2.84 19.43
N GLY A 27 -6.63 -3.84 19.99
CA GLY A 27 -7.19 -4.75 20.98
C GLY A 27 -7.58 -4.07 22.30
N ASN A 28 -6.82 -3.07 22.74
CA ASN A 28 -7.18 -2.31 23.94
C ASN A 28 -8.35 -1.33 23.71
N LYS A 29 -8.68 -0.94 22.47
CA LYS A 29 -9.81 -0.04 22.15
C LYS A 29 -11.13 -0.50 22.78
N TRP A 30 -11.42 -1.81 22.75
CA TRP A 30 -12.60 -2.41 23.37
C TRP A 30 -12.52 -2.46 24.90
N ASN A 31 -11.40 -2.94 25.44
CA ASN A 31 -11.16 -2.98 26.90
C ASN A 31 -11.23 -1.57 27.53
N MET A 32 -10.70 -0.56 26.85
CA MET A 32 -10.74 0.84 27.28
C MET A 32 -12.16 1.42 27.22
N GLY A 33 -12.94 1.12 26.18
CA GLY A 33 -14.35 1.50 26.13
C GLY A 33 -15.14 0.88 27.29
N HIS A 34 -14.80 -0.35 27.68
CA HIS A 34 -15.39 -1.01 28.85
C HIS A 34 -14.97 -0.33 30.17
N VAL A 35 -13.69 -0.04 30.39
CA VAL A 35 -13.19 0.68 31.58
C VAL A 35 -13.77 2.10 31.67
N GLN A 36 -13.84 2.83 30.56
CA GLN A 36 -14.42 4.17 30.49
C GLN A 36 -15.90 4.18 30.92
N ASN A 37 -16.70 3.24 30.39
CA ASN A 37 -18.10 3.07 30.75
C ASN A 37 -18.31 2.59 32.21
N ARG A 38 -17.28 2.03 32.87
CA ARG A 38 -17.34 1.57 34.28
C ARG A 38 -16.88 2.62 35.30
N LEU A 39 -16.14 3.65 34.88
CA LEU A 39 -15.55 4.66 35.77
C LEU A 39 -16.22 6.04 35.65
N LEU A 40 -16.80 6.37 34.50
CA LEU A 40 -17.53 7.63 34.29
C LEU A 40 -19.01 7.58 34.70
N THR A 41 -19.50 6.44 35.18
CA THR A 41 -20.86 6.28 35.69
C THR A 41 -21.17 7.28 36.82
N PRO A 42 -22.37 7.89 36.88
CA PRO A 42 -22.77 8.73 38.01
C PRO A 42 -22.73 7.97 39.36
N PRO A 43 -22.34 8.61 40.48
CA PRO A 43 -22.23 7.94 41.79
C PRO A 43 -23.53 7.29 42.29
N GLU A 44 -24.67 7.77 41.79
CA GLU A 44 -26.03 7.32 42.14
C GLU A 44 -26.29 5.84 41.77
N LEU A 45 -25.49 5.25 40.86
CA LEU A 45 -25.61 3.86 40.42
C LEU A 45 -24.68 2.88 41.16
N ASP A 46 -23.74 3.37 41.98
CA ASP A 46 -22.71 2.52 42.64
C ASP A 46 -23.22 1.79 43.90
N THR A 47 -24.44 2.10 44.36
CA THR A 47 -25.00 1.63 45.65
C THR A 47 -25.33 0.13 45.73
N LEU A 48 -25.28 -0.61 44.62
CA LEU A 48 -25.61 -2.05 44.57
C LEU A 48 -24.42 -3.00 44.62
N SER A 49 -23.17 -2.52 44.50
CA SER A 49 -22.02 -3.39 44.16
C SER A 49 -20.98 -3.64 45.27
N ARG A 50 -21.05 -2.93 46.42
CA ARG A 50 -20.01 -2.89 47.48
C ARG A 50 -18.61 -2.42 47.03
N ILE A 51 -18.45 -1.94 45.80
CA ILE A 51 -17.17 -1.46 45.27
C ILE A 51 -17.05 0.04 45.57
N ARG A 52 -15.86 0.50 46.01
CA ARG A 52 -15.62 1.91 46.30
C ARG A 52 -14.88 2.59 45.16
N THR A 53 -15.60 3.41 44.41
CA THR A 53 -15.03 4.38 43.46
C THR A 53 -14.60 5.64 44.22
N TYR A 54 -13.31 5.95 44.21
CA TYR A 54 -12.73 7.14 44.83
C TYR A 54 -12.55 8.25 43.80
N ARG A 55 -13.02 9.47 44.09
CA ARG A 55 -12.81 10.66 43.24
C ARG A 55 -12.04 11.72 44.01
N MET A 56 -11.05 12.34 43.38
CA MET A 56 -10.23 13.41 43.95
C MET A 56 -9.82 14.41 42.86
N GLN A 57 -9.37 15.62 43.24
CA GLN A 57 -8.73 16.56 42.31
C GLN A 57 -7.31 16.91 42.76
N ALA A 58 -6.38 16.99 41.80
CA ALA A 58 -5.01 17.46 42.04
C ALA A 58 -4.46 18.20 40.81
N PHE A 59 -3.80 19.35 41.01
CA PHE A 59 -3.16 20.15 39.94
C PHE A 59 -4.06 20.45 38.71
N GLY A 60 -5.37 20.61 38.93
CA GLY A 60 -6.38 20.84 37.90
C GLY A 60 -6.78 19.60 37.10
N TRP A 61 -6.45 18.40 37.58
CA TRP A 61 -6.94 17.12 37.07
C TRP A 61 -7.98 16.54 38.02
N GLU A 62 -9.11 16.07 37.50
CA GLU A 62 -9.98 15.12 38.18
C GLU A 62 -9.40 13.71 38.07
N ILE A 63 -9.43 12.97 39.16
CA ILE A 63 -8.85 11.64 39.25
C ILE A 63 -9.93 10.71 39.81
N VAL A 64 -10.27 9.67 39.03
CA VAL A 64 -11.23 8.64 39.41
C VAL A 64 -10.49 7.30 39.52
N GLN A 65 -10.59 6.66 40.67
CA GLN A 65 -9.89 5.44 41.03
C GLN A 65 -10.90 4.36 41.45
N ARG A 66 -10.71 3.14 40.96
CA ARG A 66 -11.47 1.94 41.36
C ARG A 66 -10.51 0.80 41.66
N VAL A 67 -10.84 -0.01 42.67
CA VAL A 67 -10.08 -1.20 43.04
C VAL A 67 -11.02 -2.39 43.11
N GLU A 68 -10.73 -3.46 42.38
CA GLU A 68 -11.57 -4.65 42.27
C GLU A 68 -10.69 -5.87 42.00
N GLY A 69 -10.84 -6.94 42.80
CA GLY A 69 -10.12 -8.21 42.59
C GLY A 69 -8.58 -8.14 42.61
N GLY A 70 -7.98 -7.11 43.23
CA GLY A 70 -6.53 -6.86 43.22
C GLY A 70 -6.03 -6.01 42.04
N VAL A 71 -6.91 -5.63 41.13
CA VAL A 71 -6.61 -4.68 40.04
C VAL A 71 -7.00 -3.27 40.47
N MET A 72 -6.12 -2.30 40.23
CA MET A 72 -6.37 -0.88 40.46
C MET A 72 -6.38 -0.12 39.13
N GLU A 73 -7.49 0.55 38.86
CA GLU A 73 -7.75 1.31 37.63
C GLU A 73 -7.92 2.79 37.97
N CYS A 74 -7.12 3.65 37.32
CA CYS A 74 -7.15 5.09 37.53
C CYS A 74 -7.33 5.86 36.20
N VAL A 75 -8.24 6.83 36.22
CA VAL A 75 -8.50 7.78 35.13
C VAL A 75 -8.21 9.19 35.63
N PHE A 76 -7.32 9.90 34.95
CA PHE A 76 -6.99 11.30 35.22
C PHE A 76 -7.52 12.13 34.05
N THR A 77 -8.39 13.11 34.30
CA THR A 77 -9.06 13.95 33.30
C THR A 77 -8.87 15.43 33.60
N LYS A 78 -8.42 16.23 32.62
CA LYS A 78 -8.26 17.68 32.77
C LYS A 78 -9.02 18.43 31.68
N LYS A 79 -10.01 19.22 32.10
CA LYS A 79 -10.84 20.08 31.25
C LYS A 79 -10.10 21.40 30.99
N PHE A 80 -9.86 21.74 29.73
CA PHE A 80 -9.31 23.04 29.34
C PHE A 80 -10.43 23.98 28.89
N SER A 81 -10.57 25.11 29.57
CA SER A 81 -11.56 26.16 29.26
C SER A 81 -10.91 27.32 28.49
N GLY A 82 -11.66 27.96 27.58
CA GLY A 82 -11.21 29.14 26.83
C GLY A 82 -10.44 28.86 25.54
N LEU A 83 -10.32 27.59 25.12
CA LEU A 83 -9.82 27.24 23.80
C LEU A 83 -10.90 27.50 22.74
N ASP A 84 -10.59 28.28 21.71
CA ASP A 84 -11.42 28.34 20.49
C ASP A 84 -11.25 27.05 19.68
N VAL A 85 -11.99 26.02 20.08
CA VAL A 85 -12.02 24.71 19.42
C VAL A 85 -12.38 24.86 17.93
N ARG A 86 -13.21 25.84 17.57
CA ARG A 86 -13.60 26.08 16.17
C ARG A 86 -12.43 26.61 15.35
N GLY A 87 -11.71 27.62 15.87
CA GLY A 87 -10.50 28.15 15.24
C GLY A 87 -9.37 27.11 15.17
N LEU A 88 -9.23 26.26 16.19
CA LEU A 88 -8.29 25.13 16.19
C LEU A 88 -8.63 24.11 15.11
N MET A 89 -9.88 23.64 15.05
CA MET A 89 -10.33 22.71 14.01
C MET A 89 -10.27 23.33 12.60
N GLN A 90 -10.59 24.62 12.44
CA GLN A 90 -10.44 25.31 11.14
C GLN A 90 -8.98 25.42 10.72
N ARG A 91 -8.03 25.65 11.64
CA ARG A 91 -6.59 25.64 11.31
C ARG A 91 -6.09 24.25 10.96
N THR A 92 -6.44 23.22 11.73
CA THR A 92 -6.12 21.82 11.38
C THR A 92 -6.69 21.46 10.01
N TRP A 93 -7.97 21.74 9.76
CA TRP A 93 -8.63 21.52 8.48
C TRP A 93 -7.98 22.30 7.32
N SER A 94 -7.56 23.54 7.54
CA SER A 94 -6.87 24.34 6.52
C SER A 94 -5.47 23.81 6.21
N ASN A 95 -4.76 23.31 7.20
CA ASN A 95 -3.45 22.67 7.03
C ASN A 95 -3.60 21.30 6.32
N ASP A 96 -4.65 20.55 6.64
CA ASP A 96 -5.00 19.28 5.99
C ASP A 96 -5.36 19.48 4.52
N MET A 97 -6.04 20.57 4.18
CA MET A 97 -6.31 20.98 2.80
C MET A 97 -5.10 21.52 2.03
N GLN A 98 -3.94 21.72 2.68
CA GLN A 98 -2.70 22.22 2.04
C GLN A 98 -1.56 21.18 2.08
N LEU A 99 -1.89 19.88 2.18
CA LEU A 99 -0.92 18.78 2.27
C LEU A 99 0.18 18.79 1.19
N GLU A 100 -0.13 19.22 -0.03
CA GLU A 100 0.85 19.36 -1.13
C GLU A 100 2.04 20.27 -0.79
N LYS A 101 1.88 21.22 0.15
CA LYS A 101 2.93 22.16 0.56
C LYS A 101 3.79 21.67 1.73
N PHE A 102 3.46 20.52 2.34
CA PHE A 102 4.14 19.98 3.52
C PHE A 102 4.56 18.52 3.31
N GLN A 103 5.42 18.30 2.30
CA GLN A 103 5.95 17.01 1.80
C GLN A 103 6.72 16.13 2.82
N LYS A 104 6.63 16.37 4.13
CA LYS A 104 7.35 15.61 5.18
C LYS A 104 6.49 15.12 6.35
N VAL A 105 5.18 15.28 6.31
CA VAL A 105 4.28 14.80 7.39
C VAL A 105 3.55 13.53 6.94
N LYS A 106 4.10 12.36 7.30
CA LYS A 106 3.44 11.05 7.15
C LYS A 106 2.04 11.09 7.78
N ALA A 107 1.02 10.65 7.03
CA ALA A 107 -0.37 10.60 7.50
C ALA A 107 -0.54 9.76 8.80
N GLU A 108 0.34 8.77 8.98
CA GLU A 108 0.48 7.89 10.15
C GLU A 108 0.59 8.65 11.50
N THR A 109 1.11 9.88 11.53
CA THR A 109 1.38 10.62 12.79
C THR A 109 0.22 11.46 13.33
N ARG A 110 -1.00 11.33 12.79
CA ARG A 110 -2.14 12.21 13.09
C ARG A 110 -3.12 11.72 14.18
N ARG A 111 -2.59 11.50 15.39
CA ARG A 111 -3.22 11.75 16.72
C ARG A 111 -2.37 11.13 17.81
N LEU A 112 -1.91 11.90 18.80
CA LEU A 112 -1.15 11.37 19.93
C LEU A 112 -2.00 10.41 20.79
N GLN A 113 -1.82 9.12 20.56
CA GLN A 113 -2.02 8.07 21.55
C GLN A 113 -0.65 7.53 21.92
N VAL A 114 -0.07 8.03 23.01
CA VAL A 114 1.26 7.62 23.46
C VAL A 114 1.09 6.59 24.57
N LEU A 115 1.41 5.34 24.27
CA LEU A 115 1.57 4.27 25.25
C LEU A 115 3.03 4.24 25.70
N GLN A 116 3.29 4.59 26.95
CA GLN A 116 4.61 4.54 27.56
C GLN A 116 4.62 3.54 28.71
N GLN A 117 5.42 2.49 28.61
CA GLN A 117 5.72 1.64 29.75
C GLN A 117 6.61 2.43 30.72
N MET A 118 6.19 2.57 31.98
CA MET A 118 6.98 3.26 33.00
C MET A 118 7.82 2.30 33.84
N ASN A 119 7.36 1.05 34.00
CA ASN A 119 8.11 -0.07 34.57
C ASN A 119 7.40 -1.41 34.23
N PRO A 120 7.92 -2.59 34.62
CA PRO A 120 7.32 -3.90 34.32
C PRO A 120 5.86 -4.11 34.79
N HIS A 121 5.34 -3.26 35.68
CA HIS A 121 4.01 -3.38 36.28
C HIS A 121 3.12 -2.15 36.07
N ALA A 122 3.58 -1.15 35.30
CA ALA A 122 2.86 0.11 35.10
C ALA A 122 3.03 0.66 33.68
N TYR A 123 1.90 0.91 33.02
CA TYR A 123 1.80 1.52 31.70
C TYR A 123 0.97 2.80 31.81
N VAL A 124 1.42 3.85 31.11
CA VAL A 124 0.73 5.13 30.99
C VAL A 124 0.27 5.29 29.54
N LEU A 125 -1.02 5.53 29.35
CA LEU A 125 -1.59 5.84 28.05
C LEU A 125 -2.16 7.26 28.06
N VAL A 126 -1.60 8.12 27.22
CA VAL A 126 -2.06 9.52 27.05
C VAL A 126 -2.95 9.59 25.81
N ARG A 127 -4.16 10.14 25.98
CA ARG A 127 -5.10 10.38 24.88
C ARG A 127 -5.85 11.70 25.10
N ASP A 128 -5.88 12.54 24.07
CA ASP A 128 -6.82 13.66 24.01
C ASP A 128 -8.19 13.13 23.51
N VAL A 129 -9.28 13.47 24.22
CA VAL A 129 -10.63 12.92 24.00
C VAL A 129 -11.63 14.06 23.83
N ASP A 130 -12.44 14.00 22.76
CA ASP A 130 -13.60 14.87 22.56
C ASP A 130 -14.80 14.40 23.38
N SER A 131 -15.49 15.34 24.02
CA SER A 131 -16.84 15.12 24.56
C SER A 131 -17.86 15.34 23.45
N PRO A 132 -18.81 14.41 23.21
CA PRO A 132 -19.81 14.57 22.15
C PRO A 132 -20.89 15.62 22.45
N THR A 133 -20.92 16.20 23.66
CA THR A 133 -22.03 17.07 24.10
C THR A 133 -21.62 18.38 24.81
N GLU A 134 -20.34 18.62 25.09
CA GLU A 134 -19.88 19.92 25.61
C GLU A 134 -18.56 20.36 24.96
N ILE A 135 -18.48 21.64 24.61
CA ILE A 135 -17.36 22.29 23.93
C ILE A 135 -16.18 22.44 24.90
N SER A 136 -15.41 21.39 25.10
CA SER A 136 -14.18 21.39 25.91
C SER A 136 -13.27 20.25 25.50
N THR A 137 -12.00 20.56 25.22
CA THR A 137 -10.97 19.53 25.02
C THR A 137 -10.56 18.97 26.37
N PHE A 138 -10.61 17.65 26.53
CA PHE A 138 -10.13 16.96 27.72
C PHE A 138 -8.86 16.18 27.39
N ARG A 139 -7.78 16.43 28.14
CA ARG A 139 -6.67 15.47 28.19
C ARG A 139 -7.01 14.39 29.21
N SER A 140 -6.90 13.13 28.80
CA SER A 140 -7.11 11.98 29.67
C SER A 140 -5.84 11.13 29.74
N VAL A 141 -5.39 10.82 30.96
CA VAL A 141 -4.27 9.90 31.21
C VAL A 141 -4.84 8.68 31.93
N PHE A 142 -4.62 7.50 31.35
CA PHE A 142 -5.05 6.23 31.91
C PHE A 142 -3.83 5.50 32.47
N VAL A 143 -3.95 5.01 33.70
CA VAL A 143 -2.89 4.26 34.37
C VAL A 143 -3.48 3.00 34.98
N ARG A 144 -2.92 1.84 34.60
CA ARG A 144 -3.32 0.53 35.10
C ARG A 144 -2.15 -0.07 35.88
N PHE A 145 -2.43 -0.52 37.11
CA PHE A 145 -1.46 -1.19 37.97
C PHE A 145 -1.91 -2.62 38.25
N LEU A 146 -0.95 -3.55 38.19
CA LEU A 146 -1.07 -4.83 38.91
C LEU A 146 -0.58 -4.62 40.34
N VAL A 147 -1.39 -4.92 41.35
CA VAL A 147 -1.00 -4.78 42.76
C VAL A 147 -0.83 -6.17 43.36
N GLU A 148 0.41 -6.56 43.69
CA GLU A 148 0.66 -7.81 44.39
C GLU A 148 0.21 -7.69 45.86
N ALA A 149 -0.99 -8.22 46.16
CA ALA A 149 -1.56 -8.20 47.50
C ALA A 149 -0.92 -9.27 48.40
N LYS A 150 0.22 -8.96 49.02
CA LYS A 150 0.80 -9.79 50.10
C LYS A 150 -0.04 -9.66 51.37
N ALA A 151 -1.09 -10.48 51.45
CA ALA A 151 -1.83 -10.73 52.67
C ALA A 151 -0.96 -11.49 53.69
N GLN A 152 -0.25 -10.76 54.56
CA GLN A 152 0.34 -11.37 55.74
C GLN A 152 -0.79 -11.76 56.70
N HIS A 153 -1.10 -13.07 56.73
CA HIS A 153 -1.93 -13.66 57.76
C HIS A 153 -1.23 -13.54 59.12
N VAL A 154 -1.67 -12.59 59.94
CA VAL A 154 -1.34 -12.55 61.37
C VAL A 154 -2.55 -13.09 62.13
N SER A 155 -2.41 -14.28 62.69
CA SER A 155 -3.38 -14.86 63.61
C SER A 155 -3.36 -14.12 64.95
N GLY A 156 -4.36 -13.31 65.24
CA GLY A 156 -4.45 -12.59 66.52
C GLY A 156 -5.69 -11.71 66.65
N SER A 157 -6.43 -11.91 67.73
CA SER A 157 -7.70 -11.26 68.04
C SER A 157 -7.67 -9.72 68.07
N GLY A 158 -8.53 -9.09 67.24
CA GLY A 158 -9.17 -7.82 67.57
C GLY A 158 -8.54 -6.50 67.07
N CYS A 159 -9.45 -5.55 66.78
CA CYS A 159 -9.23 -4.14 66.49
C CYS A 159 -8.81 -3.73 65.05
N TYR A 160 -9.13 -2.48 64.72
CA TYR A 160 -9.09 -1.87 63.39
C TYR A 160 -7.67 -1.63 62.88
N ILE A 161 -7.43 -1.82 61.57
CA ILE A 161 -6.20 -1.42 60.90
C ILE A 161 -6.52 -0.36 59.84
N SER A 162 -5.94 0.83 60.03
CA SER A 162 -5.85 1.89 59.02
C SER A 162 -4.55 1.71 58.23
N THR A 163 -4.62 1.63 56.90
CA THR A 163 -3.44 1.56 56.04
C THR A 163 -3.09 2.96 55.51
N HIS A 164 -2.00 3.55 55.99
CA HIS A 164 -1.42 4.78 55.43
C HIS A 164 -0.38 4.43 54.36
N TYR A 165 -0.43 5.11 53.22
CA TYR A 165 0.61 5.06 52.18
C TYR A 165 1.36 6.39 52.13
N LYS A 166 2.68 6.37 52.33
CA LYS A 166 3.56 7.52 52.16
C LYS A 166 4.03 7.61 50.70
N THR A 167 3.92 8.79 50.10
CA THR A 167 4.52 9.10 48.79
C THR A 167 5.46 10.29 48.95
N THR A 168 6.71 10.15 48.53
CA THR A 168 7.70 11.23 48.49
C THR A 168 7.81 11.75 47.07
N ILE A 169 7.77 13.07 46.89
CA ILE A 169 7.93 13.74 45.58
C ILE A 169 9.31 14.40 45.55
N ILE A 170 10.05 14.20 44.46
CA ILE A 170 11.28 14.95 44.13
C ILE A 170 10.97 15.80 42.90
N ALA A 171 11.31 17.08 42.94
CA ALA A 171 11.07 18.03 41.87
C ALA A 171 12.36 18.38 41.12
N PHE A 172 12.26 18.54 39.81
CA PHE A 172 13.24 19.25 38.98
C PHE A 172 12.51 20.30 38.14
N GLY A 173 13.11 21.47 37.98
CA GLY A 173 12.57 22.55 37.16
C GLY A 173 13.65 23.16 36.27
N MET A 174 13.27 23.60 35.07
CA MET A 174 14.11 24.40 34.18
C MET A 174 13.28 25.54 33.56
N LYS A 175 13.96 26.63 33.20
CA LYS A 175 13.36 27.91 32.77
C LYS A 175 13.09 27.95 31.27
N ALA A 176 12.15 28.81 30.88
CA ALA A 176 11.86 29.15 29.48
C ALA A 176 12.56 30.45 29.05
N THR A 177 12.76 30.60 27.73
CA THR A 177 13.12 31.86 27.04
C THR A 177 12.46 31.88 25.65
N GLU A 178 11.80 32.98 25.31
CA GLU A 178 11.17 33.24 24.01
C GLU A 178 12.20 33.75 22.97
N PRO A 179 11.83 33.76 21.68
CA PRO A 179 11.94 35.01 20.92
C PRO A 179 10.70 35.36 20.07
N LYS A 180 10.75 36.54 19.44
CA LYS A 180 9.62 37.35 18.94
C LYS A 180 9.30 37.17 17.45
N HIS A 181 8.09 37.63 17.07
CA HIS A 181 7.65 37.95 15.71
C HIS A 181 8.34 39.19 15.11
N GLU A 182 8.39 39.26 13.78
CA GLU A 182 8.23 40.50 13.00
C GLU A 182 7.67 40.20 11.58
N ASP A 183 6.88 41.12 11.01
CA ASP A 183 6.11 40.98 9.75
C ASP A 183 6.59 41.98 8.65
N ALA A 184 6.49 41.61 7.36
CA ALA A 184 6.30 42.49 6.17
C ALA A 184 6.17 41.60 4.89
N ALA A 185 5.13 41.66 4.03
CA ALA A 185 4.81 42.66 2.98
C ALA A 185 5.85 42.71 1.82
N ARG A 186 5.52 42.74 0.50
CA ARG A 186 4.26 42.89 -0.28
C ARG A 186 4.52 42.66 -1.80
N ASN A 187 3.48 42.42 -2.62
CA ASN A 187 3.29 42.80 -4.07
C ASN A 187 4.24 42.19 -5.16
N ASP A 188 3.92 42.06 -6.47
CA ASP A 188 2.71 42.32 -7.31
C ASP A 188 2.74 41.58 -8.70
N SER A 189 1.56 41.50 -9.36
CA SER A 189 1.24 41.58 -10.83
C SER A 189 1.83 40.66 -11.95
N GLU A 190 0.91 40.05 -12.74
CA GLU A 190 0.74 40.10 -14.24
C GLU A 190 1.81 39.52 -15.23
N ASP A 191 1.54 39.06 -16.47
CA ASP A 191 0.29 38.82 -17.27
C ASP A 191 0.32 37.47 -18.08
N ALA A 192 0.06 37.42 -19.40
CA ALA A 192 -0.42 36.21 -20.14
C ALA A 192 -0.16 36.23 -21.69
N ILE A 193 -0.97 35.48 -22.47
CA ILE A 193 -1.07 35.44 -23.97
C ILE A 193 0.11 34.70 -24.68
N ALA A 194 0.06 33.93 -25.79
CA ALA A 194 -0.92 33.37 -26.78
C ALA A 194 -0.36 32.00 -27.31
N SER A 195 -1.07 30.96 -27.79
CA SER A 195 -2.15 30.74 -28.79
C SER A 195 -1.70 30.36 -30.23
N ARG A 196 -2.36 29.32 -30.83
CA ARG A 196 -2.36 28.86 -32.27
C ARG A 196 -1.21 27.91 -32.69
N LEU A 197 -1.32 26.97 -33.65
CA LEU A 197 -2.35 26.63 -34.66
C LEU A 197 -2.12 25.21 -35.27
N VAL A 198 -3.09 24.26 -35.28
CA VAL A 198 -3.13 23.10 -36.23
C VAL A 198 -4.58 22.75 -36.63
N LYS A 199 -4.79 22.25 -37.86
CA LYS A 199 -6.08 22.12 -38.56
C LYS A 199 -6.85 20.83 -38.27
N LYS A 200 -8.19 20.92 -38.29
CA LYS A 200 -9.12 19.77 -38.30
C LYS A 200 -9.14 19.05 -39.65
N ILE A 201 -9.27 17.73 -39.64
CA ILE A 201 -9.69 16.91 -40.78
C ILE A 201 -11.12 16.39 -40.50
N LYS A 202 -12.00 16.43 -41.51
CA LYS A 202 -13.35 15.87 -41.46
C LYS A 202 -13.33 14.41 -41.93
N VAL A 203 -14.09 13.55 -41.25
CA VAL A 203 -14.50 12.23 -41.76
C VAL A 203 -16.04 12.21 -41.78
N SER A 204 -16.62 11.71 -42.87
CA SER A 204 -18.06 11.56 -43.07
C SER A 204 -18.58 10.26 -42.43
N PRO A 205 -19.81 10.23 -41.90
CA PRO A 205 -20.41 9.00 -41.40
C PRO A 205 -20.98 8.17 -42.57
N GLU A 206 -20.61 6.90 -42.64
CA GLU A 206 -21.42 5.87 -43.31
C GLU A 206 -22.09 5.01 -42.22
N GLU A 207 -23.37 4.74 -42.41
CA GLU A 207 -24.24 4.14 -41.38
C GLU A 207 -24.00 2.63 -41.30
N THR A 208 -23.48 2.16 -40.16
CA THR A 208 -23.50 0.74 -39.80
C THR A 208 -24.62 0.48 -38.80
N ASP A 209 -25.48 -0.48 -39.14
CA ASP A 209 -26.76 -0.74 -38.49
C ASP A 209 -26.59 -1.34 -37.07
N LEU A 210 -26.80 -0.52 -36.04
CA LEU A 210 -26.63 -0.89 -34.63
C LEU A 210 -27.94 -1.40 -34.01
N SER A 211 -28.41 -2.57 -34.45
CA SER A 211 -29.62 -3.23 -33.91
C SER A 211 -29.34 -4.36 -32.89
N GLY A 212 -28.11 -4.45 -32.37
CA GLY A 212 -27.79 -5.29 -31.21
C GLY A 212 -28.10 -4.56 -29.89
N THR A 213 -29.26 -4.84 -29.29
CA THR A 213 -29.63 -4.27 -27.97
C THR A 213 -28.78 -4.86 -26.84
N SER A 214 -27.60 -4.29 -26.63
CA SER A 214 -26.85 -4.49 -25.39
C SER A 214 -27.67 -3.98 -24.21
N SER A 215 -28.13 -4.89 -23.35
CA SER A 215 -28.85 -4.55 -22.13
C SER A 215 -27.94 -3.76 -21.21
N ARG A 216 -28.20 -2.46 -21.05
CA ARG A 216 -27.42 -1.59 -20.15
C ARG A 216 -27.36 -2.19 -18.75
N LEU A 217 -26.15 -2.30 -18.19
CA LEU A 217 -25.96 -2.78 -16.82
C LEU A 217 -26.69 -1.87 -15.83
N GLU A 218 -27.58 -2.45 -15.02
CA GLU A 218 -28.37 -1.71 -14.05
C GLU A 218 -27.90 -2.00 -12.62
N HIS A 219 -27.54 -0.96 -11.87
CA HIS A 219 -27.10 -1.10 -10.47
C HIS A 219 -28.21 -1.71 -9.60
N PRO A 220 -27.92 -2.73 -8.76
CA PRO A 220 -28.94 -3.47 -8.01
C PRO A 220 -29.72 -2.60 -7.02
N LEU A 221 -29.09 -1.57 -6.46
CA LEU A 221 -29.74 -0.59 -5.58
C LEU A 221 -30.35 0.62 -6.31
N GLY A 222 -30.27 0.68 -7.66
CA GLY A 222 -30.83 1.77 -8.48
C GLY A 222 -29.96 3.02 -8.66
N VAL A 223 -28.68 2.99 -8.24
CA VAL A 223 -27.72 4.07 -8.46
C VAL A 223 -27.45 4.28 -9.96
N LYS A 224 -27.25 5.52 -10.37
CA LYS A 224 -26.80 5.90 -11.72
C LYS A 224 -25.57 6.83 -11.66
N PRO A 225 -24.80 6.95 -12.75
CA PRO A 225 -23.83 8.03 -12.92
C PRO A 225 -24.46 9.43 -12.74
N VAL A 226 -23.66 10.42 -12.36
CA VAL A 226 -24.11 11.80 -12.07
C VAL A 226 -24.73 12.46 -13.30
N GLY A 227 -24.24 12.15 -14.50
CA GLY A 227 -24.80 12.67 -15.76
C GLY A 227 -26.27 12.31 -16.00
N ASN A 228 -26.76 11.19 -15.46
CA ASN A 228 -28.16 10.79 -15.62
C ASN A 228 -29.16 11.64 -14.82
N PHE A 229 -28.69 12.47 -13.86
CA PHE A 229 -29.55 13.38 -13.12
C PHE A 229 -30.39 14.29 -14.04
N PHE A 230 -29.79 14.82 -15.11
CA PHE A 230 -30.46 15.76 -16.00
C PHE A 230 -31.62 15.11 -16.79
N GLU A 231 -31.43 13.87 -17.24
CA GLU A 231 -32.46 13.07 -17.93
C GLU A 231 -33.58 12.66 -16.98
N ASP A 232 -33.22 12.14 -15.81
CA ASP A 232 -34.18 11.70 -14.79
C ASP A 232 -35.01 12.87 -14.23
N ALA A 233 -34.41 14.06 -14.08
CA ALA A 233 -35.10 15.27 -13.63
C ALA A 233 -36.18 15.73 -14.61
N VAL A 234 -35.94 15.66 -15.93
CA VAL A 234 -36.95 15.94 -16.97
C VAL A 234 -38.10 14.92 -16.89
N ASN A 235 -37.79 13.67 -16.55
CA ASN A 235 -38.77 12.60 -16.32
C ASN A 235 -39.43 12.64 -14.92
N GLY A 236 -39.27 13.72 -14.16
CA GLY A 236 -39.92 13.92 -12.86
C GLY A 236 -39.35 13.11 -11.70
N ILE A 237 -38.18 12.50 -11.85
CA ILE A 237 -37.49 11.78 -10.77
C ILE A 237 -36.70 12.79 -9.91
N VAL A 238 -37.17 12.98 -8.68
CA VAL A 238 -36.52 13.86 -7.70
C VAL A 238 -35.30 13.16 -7.09
N GLU A 239 -34.16 13.86 -7.04
CA GLU A 239 -32.97 13.38 -6.32
C GLU A 239 -33.26 13.18 -4.83
N CYS A 240 -32.62 12.20 -4.20
CA CYS A 240 -32.82 11.91 -2.78
C CYS A 240 -31.55 11.90 -1.92
N ARG A 241 -30.42 12.43 -2.42
CA ARG A 241 -29.21 12.66 -1.62
C ARG A 241 -29.50 13.66 -0.51
N VAL A 242 -29.97 14.87 -0.85
CA VAL A 242 -30.13 15.95 0.16
C VAL A 242 -31.23 15.59 1.15
N SER A 243 -32.38 15.15 0.64
CA SER A 243 -33.51 14.72 1.47
C SER A 243 -33.26 13.43 2.26
N GLY A 244 -32.35 12.57 1.81
CA GLY A 244 -32.03 11.29 2.47
C GLY A 244 -30.85 11.35 3.45
N LEU A 245 -29.83 12.16 3.19
CA LEU A 245 -28.62 12.27 4.02
C LEU A 245 -28.62 13.53 4.92
N GLY A 246 -29.53 14.49 4.66
CA GLY A 246 -29.60 15.74 5.41
C GLY A 246 -28.27 16.49 5.40
N ARG A 247 -27.71 16.77 6.58
CA ARG A 247 -26.43 17.48 6.71
C ARG A 247 -25.23 16.69 6.14
N LEU A 248 -25.30 15.37 6.04
CA LEU A 248 -24.22 14.56 5.45
C LEU A 248 -24.13 14.70 3.93
N ALA A 249 -25.18 15.21 3.27
CA ALA A 249 -25.22 15.39 1.82
C ALA A 249 -24.14 16.35 1.27
N ILE A 250 -23.59 17.24 2.12
CA ILE A 250 -22.51 18.17 1.78
C ILE A 250 -21.16 17.48 1.52
N LEU A 251 -20.98 16.26 2.03
CA LEU A 251 -19.75 15.49 1.86
C LEU A 251 -19.71 14.88 0.45
N LYS A 252 -18.51 14.82 -0.15
CA LYS A 252 -18.26 14.03 -1.36
C LYS A 252 -18.43 12.54 -1.05
N ASP A 253 -18.73 11.73 -2.06
CA ASP A 253 -18.99 10.30 -1.89
C ASP A 253 -17.80 9.55 -1.29
N SER A 254 -16.58 9.84 -1.74
CA SER A 254 -15.35 9.26 -1.19
C SER A 254 -15.17 9.62 0.29
N THR A 255 -15.41 10.87 0.68
CA THR A 255 -15.35 11.31 2.08
C THR A 255 -16.44 10.64 2.92
N LEU A 256 -17.65 10.50 2.39
CA LEU A 256 -18.75 9.84 3.10
C LEU A 256 -18.48 8.34 3.28
N LEU A 257 -18.04 7.64 2.24
CA LEU A 257 -17.67 6.22 2.34
C LEU A 257 -16.49 6.00 3.29
N ALA A 258 -15.46 6.86 3.26
CA ALA A 258 -14.35 6.79 4.21
C ALA A 258 -14.81 6.96 5.68
N LEU A 259 -15.79 7.83 5.94
CA LEU A 259 -16.40 7.95 7.27
C LEU A 259 -17.24 6.71 7.65
N LEU A 260 -17.99 6.16 6.70
CA LEU A 260 -18.79 4.94 6.90
C LEU A 260 -17.93 3.69 7.06
N GLY A 261 -16.68 3.68 6.57
CA GLY A 261 -15.71 2.62 6.83
C GLY A 261 -15.35 2.46 8.32
N TYR A 262 -15.59 3.48 9.16
CA TYR A 262 -15.41 3.39 10.61
C TYR A 262 -16.68 2.92 11.36
N CYS A 263 -17.80 2.72 10.67
CA CYS A 263 -19.06 2.30 11.27
C CYS A 263 -19.09 0.77 11.49
N THR A 264 -19.66 0.32 12.60
CA THR A 264 -19.93 -1.11 12.79
C THR A 264 -21.08 -1.55 11.88
N ALA A 265 -21.21 -2.86 11.65
CA ALA A 265 -22.38 -3.43 10.94
C ALA A 265 -23.73 -2.98 11.53
N LYS A 266 -23.79 -2.73 12.84
CA LYS A 266 -25.00 -2.20 13.51
C LYS A 266 -25.29 -0.76 13.08
N ASP A 267 -24.26 0.09 13.02
CA ASP A 267 -24.40 1.49 12.62
C ASP A 267 -24.78 1.59 11.13
N LEU A 268 -24.15 0.76 10.27
CA LEU A 268 -24.52 0.65 8.85
C LEU A 268 -25.95 0.13 8.66
N ALA A 269 -26.40 -0.82 9.48
CA ALA A 269 -27.80 -1.30 9.47
C ALA A 269 -28.78 -0.20 9.91
N GLN A 270 -28.43 0.60 10.92
CA GLN A 270 -29.24 1.76 11.35
C GLN A 270 -29.31 2.84 10.25
N LEU A 271 -28.18 3.16 9.61
CA LEU A 271 -28.16 4.05 8.44
C LEU A 271 -29.01 3.50 7.29
N THR A 272 -28.91 2.18 7.02
CA THR A 272 -29.70 1.48 5.99
C THR A 272 -31.21 1.66 6.22
N ALA A 273 -31.65 1.65 7.47
CA ALA A 273 -33.06 1.80 7.84
C ALA A 273 -33.53 3.27 7.90
N SER A 274 -32.63 4.26 7.83
CA SER A 274 -32.98 5.66 8.10
C SER A 274 -33.64 6.40 6.92
N SER A 275 -33.24 6.11 5.67
CA SER A 275 -33.74 6.83 4.49
C SER A 275 -33.41 6.10 3.19
N ARG A 276 -33.96 6.59 2.06
CA ARG A 276 -33.65 6.06 0.71
C ARG A 276 -32.16 6.17 0.34
N ALA A 277 -31.50 7.28 0.66
CA ALA A 277 -30.06 7.41 0.43
C ALA A 277 -29.26 6.62 1.47
N GLY A 278 -29.66 6.64 2.74
CA GLY A 278 -29.05 5.84 3.80
C GLY A 278 -29.06 4.34 3.50
N TYR A 279 -30.13 3.84 2.88
CA TYR A 279 -30.22 2.48 2.34
C TYR A 279 -29.11 2.17 1.33
N VAL A 280 -28.86 3.06 0.37
CA VAL A 280 -27.81 2.86 -0.64
C VAL A 280 -26.42 2.92 -0.01
N TYR A 281 -26.08 3.99 0.70
CA TYR A 281 -24.75 4.16 1.28
C TYR A 281 -24.44 3.10 2.35
N GLY A 282 -25.39 2.77 3.23
CA GLY A 282 -25.26 1.70 4.22
C GLY A 282 -25.33 0.27 3.65
N SER A 283 -25.56 0.12 2.34
CA SER A 283 -25.53 -1.16 1.62
C SER A 283 -24.48 -1.20 0.50
N HIS A 284 -23.56 -0.24 0.45
CA HIS A 284 -22.42 -0.30 -0.47
C HIS A 284 -21.49 -1.45 -0.06
N ASP A 285 -21.22 -2.37 -0.97
CA ASP A 285 -20.76 -3.72 -0.60
C ASP A 285 -19.33 -3.75 -0.05
N GLU A 286 -18.45 -2.84 -0.50
CA GLU A 286 -17.08 -2.71 0.04
C GLU A 286 -17.04 -2.38 1.54
N LEU A 287 -18.04 -1.68 2.08
CA LEU A 287 -18.14 -1.47 3.53
C LEU A 287 -18.38 -2.78 4.29
N TRP A 288 -19.15 -3.69 3.69
CA TRP A 288 -19.43 -5.01 4.25
C TRP A 288 -18.31 -6.00 3.99
N ARG A 289 -17.57 -5.85 2.89
CA ARG A 289 -16.35 -6.60 2.58
C ARG A 289 -15.30 -6.44 3.67
N VAL A 290 -14.97 -5.20 4.03
CA VAL A 290 -14.04 -4.89 5.13
C VAL A 290 -14.53 -5.53 6.42
N LEU A 291 -15.80 -5.37 6.78
CA LEU A 291 -16.37 -5.96 8.00
C LEU A 291 -16.34 -7.51 8.01
N VAL A 292 -16.52 -8.18 6.87
CA VAL A 292 -16.35 -9.65 6.79
C VAL A 292 -14.89 -10.03 6.98
N LEU A 293 -13.99 -9.42 6.21
CA LEU A 293 -12.58 -9.80 6.21
C LEU A 293 -11.84 -9.43 7.52
N GLU A 294 -12.24 -8.36 8.21
CA GLU A 294 -11.69 -7.97 9.51
C GLU A 294 -12.34 -8.70 10.71
N GLU A 295 -13.66 -8.90 10.73
CA GLU A 295 -14.32 -9.55 11.88
C GLU A 295 -14.36 -11.08 11.79
N MET A 296 -14.27 -11.66 10.58
CA MET A 296 -14.47 -13.09 10.32
C MET A 296 -13.24 -13.75 9.68
N GLU A 297 -12.22 -12.97 9.29
CA GLU A 297 -11.02 -13.44 8.60
C GLU A 297 -11.39 -14.29 7.37
N SER A 298 -11.02 -15.57 7.34
CA SER A 298 -11.46 -16.55 6.30
C SER A 298 -12.56 -17.51 6.77
N GLN A 299 -13.11 -17.31 7.97
CA GLN A 299 -14.17 -18.12 8.58
C GLN A 299 -15.57 -17.59 8.23
N PHE A 300 -15.82 -17.39 6.93
CA PHE A 300 -17.11 -16.91 6.42
C PHE A 300 -17.72 -17.83 5.36
N GLU A 301 -19.02 -17.65 5.14
CA GLU A 301 -19.82 -18.43 4.21
C GLU A 301 -20.30 -17.53 3.05
N PRO A 302 -19.62 -17.55 1.89
CA PRO A 302 -19.89 -16.63 0.79
C PRO A 302 -21.35 -16.65 0.30
N ARG A 303 -21.88 -15.47 0.01
CA ARG A 303 -23.19 -15.23 -0.62
C ARG A 303 -23.04 -14.19 -1.74
N SER A 304 -24.14 -13.91 -2.44
CA SER A 304 -24.18 -13.03 -3.63
C SER A 304 -23.73 -11.58 -3.43
N THR A 305 -23.51 -11.14 -2.18
CA THR A 305 -23.02 -9.82 -1.77
C THR A 305 -22.31 -9.95 -0.43
N TRP A 306 -21.31 -9.13 -0.15
CA TRP A 306 -20.62 -9.09 1.14
C TRP A 306 -21.57 -8.79 2.31
N LYS A 307 -22.58 -7.94 2.11
CA LYS A 307 -23.64 -7.72 3.11
C LYS A 307 -24.39 -9.01 3.47
N ASN A 308 -24.77 -9.82 2.48
CA ASN A 308 -25.46 -11.09 2.71
C ASN A 308 -24.50 -12.14 3.32
N THR A 309 -23.23 -12.13 2.92
CA THR A 309 -22.16 -12.97 3.51
C THR A 309 -22.01 -12.67 5.00
N TYR A 310 -21.91 -11.41 5.40
CA TYR A 310 -21.83 -10.98 6.80
C TYR A 310 -23.06 -11.42 7.60
N LEU A 311 -24.25 -11.11 7.10
CA LEU A 311 -25.50 -11.42 7.80
C LEU A 311 -25.70 -12.93 7.99
N THR A 312 -25.44 -13.73 6.94
CA THR A 312 -25.58 -15.19 7.01
C THR A 312 -24.55 -15.80 7.96
N THR A 313 -23.28 -15.37 7.86
CA THR A 313 -22.20 -15.91 8.70
C THR A 313 -22.43 -15.57 10.18
N LYS A 314 -22.85 -14.34 10.50
CA LYS A 314 -22.99 -13.87 11.88
C LYS A 314 -24.30 -14.26 12.57
N TYR A 315 -25.38 -14.47 11.82
CA TYR A 315 -26.72 -14.70 12.38
C TYR A 315 -27.38 -16.03 11.95
N GLY A 316 -26.79 -16.77 11.02
CA GLY A 316 -27.29 -18.06 10.55
C GLY A 316 -28.73 -17.95 10.02
N ASP A 317 -29.58 -18.90 10.40
CA ASP A 317 -31.00 -18.96 10.01
C ASP A 317 -31.84 -17.75 10.47
N ASN A 318 -31.33 -16.92 11.39
CA ASN A 318 -31.98 -15.67 11.79
C ASN A 318 -31.77 -14.54 10.77
N ALA A 319 -30.87 -14.71 9.79
CA ALA A 319 -30.60 -13.74 8.74
C ALA A 319 -31.76 -13.65 7.74
N LYS A 320 -32.60 -12.62 7.88
CA LYS A 320 -33.66 -12.31 6.91
C LYS A 320 -33.08 -11.62 5.67
N LEU A 321 -32.60 -12.41 4.72
CA LEU A 321 -32.19 -11.91 3.41
C LEU A 321 -33.42 -11.51 2.58
N SER A 322 -33.44 -10.29 2.05
CA SER A 322 -34.49 -9.78 1.16
C SER A 322 -33.90 -9.33 -0.17
N ALA A 323 -34.74 -9.30 -1.22
CA ALA A 323 -34.34 -8.74 -2.50
C ALA A 323 -33.94 -7.25 -2.34
N PRO A 324 -32.94 -6.75 -3.11
CA PRO A 324 -32.50 -5.38 -3.02
C PRO A 324 -33.61 -4.39 -3.40
N ILE A 325 -33.73 -3.30 -2.65
CA ILE A 325 -34.69 -2.24 -2.93
C ILE A 325 -34.07 -1.30 -3.95
N ARG A 326 -34.67 -1.19 -5.14
CA ARG A 326 -34.23 -0.25 -6.18
C ARG A 326 -34.67 1.17 -5.83
N VAL A 327 -33.71 2.01 -5.46
CA VAL A 327 -33.94 3.41 -5.11
C VAL A 327 -33.81 4.29 -6.35
N LYS A 328 -34.83 5.11 -6.64
CA LYS A 328 -34.75 6.16 -7.67
C LYS A 328 -34.20 7.45 -7.08
N GLY A 329 -33.43 8.21 -7.88
CA GLY A 329 -32.93 9.53 -7.50
C GLY A 329 -31.60 9.52 -6.74
N VAL A 330 -30.81 8.44 -6.81
CA VAL A 330 -29.44 8.40 -6.27
C VAL A 330 -28.46 8.39 -7.42
N TYR A 331 -27.61 9.41 -7.47
CA TYR A 331 -26.59 9.58 -8.51
C TYR A 331 -25.21 9.68 -7.84
N SER A 332 -24.28 8.86 -8.31
CA SER A 332 -22.91 8.79 -7.81
C SER A 332 -22.06 7.99 -8.80
N ASP A 333 -21.04 8.64 -9.36
CA ASP A 333 -20.10 7.95 -10.25
C ASP A 333 -19.27 6.93 -9.44
N LEU A 334 -18.85 7.27 -8.21
CA LEU A 334 -18.06 6.38 -7.35
C LEU A 334 -18.79 5.08 -6.99
N LEU A 335 -20.04 5.18 -6.51
CA LEU A 335 -20.84 4.00 -6.16
C LEU A 335 -21.19 3.17 -7.40
N PHE A 336 -21.40 3.81 -8.55
CA PHE A 336 -21.71 3.12 -9.79
C PHE A 336 -20.46 2.45 -10.39
N GLN A 337 -19.28 3.08 -10.32
CA GLN A 337 -18.04 2.60 -10.93
C GLN A 337 -17.61 1.25 -10.34
N SER A 338 -17.64 1.10 -9.02
CA SER A 338 -17.31 -0.18 -8.35
C SER A 338 -18.23 -1.31 -8.84
N PHE A 339 -19.55 -1.09 -8.82
CA PHE A 339 -20.51 -2.03 -9.42
C PHE A 339 -20.23 -2.29 -10.91
N TYR A 340 -19.93 -1.26 -11.69
CA TYR A 340 -19.72 -1.40 -13.12
C TYR A 340 -18.46 -2.21 -13.43
N CYS A 341 -17.34 -1.96 -12.75
CA CYS A 341 -16.11 -2.75 -12.87
C CYS A 341 -16.34 -4.21 -12.44
N ALA A 342 -17.06 -4.44 -11.34
CA ALA A 342 -17.43 -5.77 -10.88
C ALA A 342 -18.35 -6.51 -11.87
N ALA A 343 -19.33 -5.83 -12.47
CA ALA A 343 -20.34 -6.43 -13.35
C ALA A 343 -19.94 -6.48 -14.84
N ALA A 344 -18.98 -5.65 -15.27
CA ALA A 344 -18.59 -5.56 -16.67
C ALA A 344 -18.09 -6.92 -17.22
N PRO A 345 -18.46 -7.28 -18.46
CA PRO A 345 -17.82 -8.38 -19.17
C PRO A 345 -16.40 -7.98 -19.58
N ILE A 346 -15.58 -8.98 -19.89
CA ILE A 346 -14.35 -8.76 -20.66
C ILE A 346 -14.79 -8.50 -22.10
N GLU A 347 -14.47 -7.34 -22.67
CA GLU A 347 -14.82 -7.02 -24.08
C GLU A 347 -13.90 -7.79 -25.04
N ASP A 348 -14.43 -8.35 -26.13
CA ASP A 348 -13.65 -9.05 -27.17
C ASP A 348 -12.52 -8.17 -27.74
N ALA A 349 -12.76 -6.86 -27.81
CA ALA A 349 -11.79 -5.85 -28.24
C ALA A 349 -10.52 -5.82 -27.38
N TRP A 350 -10.57 -6.23 -26.11
CA TRP A 350 -9.41 -6.31 -25.22
C TRP A 350 -8.58 -7.58 -25.48
N LEU A 351 -9.20 -8.60 -26.08
CA LEU A 351 -8.58 -9.89 -26.38
C LEU A 351 -8.04 -9.97 -27.82
N ALA A 352 -8.55 -9.14 -28.73
CA ALA A 352 -8.27 -9.18 -30.16
C ALA A 352 -6.80 -8.90 -30.57
N VAL A 353 -6.00 -8.25 -29.71
CA VAL A 353 -4.58 -7.94 -29.99
C VAL A 353 -3.68 -8.99 -29.33
N GLU A 354 -2.96 -9.74 -30.17
CA GLU A 354 -1.85 -10.62 -29.81
C GLU A 354 -0.65 -10.33 -30.74
N ASN A 355 0.34 -9.59 -30.24
CA ASN A 355 1.57 -9.20 -30.95
C ASN A 355 2.86 -9.43 -30.14
N ILE A 356 2.78 -10.02 -28.93
CA ILE A 356 3.95 -10.64 -28.27
C ILE A 356 4.39 -11.84 -29.11
N GLU A 357 5.71 -11.99 -29.33
CA GLU A 357 6.25 -13.13 -30.08
C GLU A 357 6.02 -14.45 -29.32
N ARG A 358 5.71 -15.51 -30.06
CA ARG A 358 5.55 -16.89 -29.55
C ARG A 358 6.67 -17.77 -30.08
N ARG A 359 7.29 -18.54 -29.19
CA ARG A 359 8.36 -19.49 -29.54
C ARG A 359 8.15 -20.83 -28.86
N ASN A 360 8.24 -21.91 -29.63
CA ASN A 360 8.14 -23.26 -29.10
C ASN A 360 9.45 -23.70 -28.39
N ALA A 361 9.36 -24.21 -27.16
CA ALA A 361 10.51 -24.56 -26.33
C ALA A 361 11.39 -25.69 -26.91
N LYS A 362 10.82 -26.53 -27.80
CA LYS A 362 11.55 -27.61 -28.50
C LYS A 362 12.43 -27.06 -29.63
N GLN A 363 12.17 -25.83 -30.09
CA GLN A 363 12.94 -25.15 -31.14
C GLN A 363 13.83 -24.02 -30.60
N LEU A 364 13.44 -23.37 -29.49
CA LEU A 364 14.19 -22.29 -28.87
C LEU A 364 15.33 -22.85 -28.01
N THR A 365 16.59 -22.66 -28.45
CA THR A 365 17.79 -22.96 -27.63
C THR A 365 17.98 -21.92 -26.53
N LEU A 366 18.85 -22.20 -25.56
CA LEU A 366 19.19 -21.21 -24.51
C LEU A 366 19.94 -20.03 -25.12
N GLU A 367 20.83 -20.31 -26.07
CA GLU A 367 21.62 -19.32 -26.80
C GLU A 367 20.75 -18.40 -27.66
N ASP A 368 19.76 -18.96 -28.37
CA ASP A 368 18.77 -18.18 -29.13
C ASP A 368 17.91 -17.33 -28.18
N PHE A 369 17.46 -17.88 -27.04
CA PHE A 369 16.71 -17.10 -26.04
C PHE A 369 17.52 -15.91 -25.51
N LYS A 370 18.80 -16.14 -25.18
CA LYS A 370 19.71 -15.09 -24.71
C LYS A 370 19.99 -14.04 -25.77
N ARG A 371 20.14 -14.45 -27.04
CA ARG A 371 20.40 -13.55 -28.18
C ARG A 371 19.19 -12.71 -28.58
N ASP A 372 18.01 -13.32 -28.64
CA ASP A 372 16.83 -12.73 -29.27
C ASP A 372 15.89 -12.03 -28.27
N PHE A 373 15.87 -12.46 -26.99
CA PHE A 373 14.91 -11.95 -25.99
C PHE A 373 15.56 -11.39 -24.72
N GLU A 374 16.39 -12.16 -24.02
CA GLU A 374 16.95 -11.70 -22.73
C GLU A 374 17.94 -10.55 -22.91
N GLY A 375 18.92 -10.69 -23.80
CA GLY A 375 19.92 -9.65 -24.09
C GLY A 375 19.31 -8.37 -24.69
N PRO A 376 18.40 -8.46 -25.68
CA PRO A 376 17.66 -7.30 -26.20
C PRO A 376 16.58 -6.74 -25.29
N ASN A 377 16.28 -7.37 -24.14
CA ASN A 377 15.22 -6.97 -23.21
C ASN A 377 13.81 -6.98 -23.84
N VAL A 378 13.44 -8.07 -24.53
CA VAL A 378 12.17 -8.23 -25.27
C VAL A 378 11.30 -9.35 -24.68
N PRO A 379 10.01 -9.08 -24.34
CA PRO A 379 9.08 -10.11 -23.86
C PRO A 379 8.78 -11.19 -24.91
N VAL A 380 8.60 -12.42 -24.46
CA VAL A 380 8.24 -13.56 -25.33
C VAL A 380 7.33 -14.53 -24.57
N ILE A 381 6.37 -15.14 -25.27
CA ILE A 381 5.62 -16.29 -24.78
C ILE A 381 6.30 -17.55 -25.30
N ILE A 382 6.62 -18.46 -24.38
CA ILE A 382 7.27 -19.73 -24.68
C ILE A 382 6.24 -20.86 -24.55
N GLU A 383 5.93 -21.51 -25.66
CA GLU A 383 5.04 -22.68 -25.75
C GLU A 383 5.82 -23.95 -25.37
N ASP A 384 5.14 -24.97 -24.88
CA ASP A 384 5.70 -26.28 -24.49
C ASP A 384 6.80 -26.20 -23.41
N ALA A 385 6.87 -25.12 -22.64
CA ALA A 385 7.95 -24.84 -21.68
C ALA A 385 7.78 -25.57 -20.33
N ILE A 386 6.55 -25.99 -20.02
CA ILE A 386 6.16 -26.56 -18.72
C ILE A 386 5.32 -27.85 -18.84
N ASP A 387 5.13 -28.39 -20.05
CA ASP A 387 4.34 -29.60 -20.32
C ASP A 387 4.74 -30.81 -19.46
N GLU A 388 6.03 -30.92 -19.13
CA GLU A 388 6.60 -32.03 -18.36
C GLU A 388 6.41 -31.88 -16.84
N TRP A 389 5.81 -30.78 -16.36
CA TRP A 389 5.55 -30.57 -14.94
C TRP A 389 4.42 -31.47 -14.44
N PRO A 390 4.62 -32.24 -13.35
CA PRO A 390 3.54 -32.94 -12.65
C PRO A 390 2.34 -32.03 -12.29
N ALA A 391 2.58 -30.74 -12.05
CA ALA A 391 1.54 -29.74 -11.80
C ALA A 391 0.45 -29.68 -12.89
N MET A 392 0.80 -29.88 -14.18
CA MET A 392 -0.15 -29.80 -15.29
C MET A 392 -1.27 -30.84 -15.20
N GLU A 393 -0.98 -32.04 -14.66
CA GLU A 393 -1.98 -33.08 -14.43
C GLU A 393 -2.52 -33.05 -12.99
N LYS A 394 -1.66 -32.78 -12.01
CA LYS A 394 -2.01 -32.92 -10.58
C LYS A 394 -2.86 -31.79 -10.05
N TRP A 395 -2.64 -30.53 -10.45
CA TRP A 395 -3.19 -29.33 -9.76
C TRP A 395 -4.67 -29.04 -10.06
N THR A 396 -5.47 -30.09 -9.96
CA THR A 396 -6.93 -30.09 -9.84
C THR A 396 -7.38 -29.52 -8.50
N ASP A 397 -8.63 -29.07 -8.42
CA ASP A 397 -9.23 -28.60 -7.17
C ASP A 397 -9.20 -29.65 -6.05
N GLY A 398 -9.37 -30.93 -6.41
CA GLY A 398 -9.36 -32.04 -5.45
C GLY A 398 -7.98 -32.24 -4.83
N TYR A 399 -6.94 -32.29 -5.67
CA TYR A 399 -5.56 -32.40 -5.21
C TYR A 399 -5.14 -31.19 -4.38
N LEU A 400 -5.41 -29.97 -4.86
CA LEU A 400 -5.09 -28.75 -4.11
C LEU A 400 -5.83 -28.70 -2.78
N ALA A 401 -7.12 -29.09 -2.71
CA ALA A 401 -7.84 -29.18 -1.44
C ALA A 401 -7.27 -30.25 -0.49
N GLU A 402 -6.73 -31.35 -1.01
CA GLU A 402 -6.09 -32.41 -0.22
C GLU A 402 -4.72 -31.98 0.32
N VAL A 403 -3.79 -31.57 -0.53
CA VAL A 403 -2.40 -31.26 -0.11
C VAL A 403 -2.27 -29.93 0.63
N CYS A 404 -3.20 -29.01 0.43
CA CYS A 404 -3.29 -27.76 1.18
C CYS A 404 -4.19 -27.86 2.43
N ASN A 405 -4.72 -29.04 2.77
CA ASN A 405 -5.65 -29.20 3.87
C ASN A 405 -5.05 -28.77 5.22
N GLY A 406 -5.80 -27.98 6.00
CA GLY A 406 -5.36 -27.44 7.29
C GLY A 406 -4.33 -26.30 7.21
N LEU A 407 -3.95 -25.87 6.01
CA LEU A 407 -3.00 -24.77 5.78
C LEU A 407 -3.71 -23.53 5.21
N THR A 408 -3.05 -22.37 5.35
CA THR A 408 -3.58 -21.08 4.85
C THR A 408 -2.62 -20.38 3.88
N PHE A 409 -3.24 -19.71 2.91
CA PHE A 409 -2.59 -19.06 1.79
C PHE A 409 -2.93 -17.58 1.75
N TYR A 410 -1.92 -16.76 1.48
CA TYR A 410 -2.07 -15.32 1.39
C TYR A 410 -2.88 -14.92 0.14
N ALA A 411 -4.02 -14.27 0.34
CA ALA A 411 -4.83 -13.67 -0.72
C ALA A 411 -5.28 -12.26 -0.33
N GLY A 412 -4.79 -11.25 -1.06
CA GLY A 412 -5.19 -9.84 -0.93
C GLY A 412 -5.18 -9.28 0.49
N GLY A 413 -4.16 -9.61 1.30
CA GLY A 413 -4.02 -9.15 2.69
C GLY A 413 -4.47 -10.14 3.77
N PHE A 414 -5.21 -11.20 3.39
CA PHE A 414 -5.81 -12.15 4.33
C PHE A 414 -5.29 -13.57 4.12
N GLN A 415 -5.52 -14.45 5.11
CA GLN A 415 -5.07 -15.85 5.10
C GLN A 415 -6.27 -16.78 4.93
N PHE A 416 -6.32 -17.51 3.81
CA PHE A 416 -7.43 -18.41 3.46
C PHE A 416 -7.03 -19.88 3.45
N ALA A 417 -7.88 -20.75 3.99
CA ALA A 417 -7.86 -22.16 3.62
C ALA A 417 -8.32 -22.32 2.15
N MET A 418 -7.73 -23.26 1.43
CA MET A 418 -7.88 -23.37 -0.03
C MET A 418 -9.35 -23.63 -0.47
N ASP A 419 -10.10 -24.43 0.30
CA ASP A 419 -11.53 -24.69 0.06
C ASP A 419 -12.37 -23.41 0.21
N LYS A 420 -12.09 -22.60 1.24
CA LYS A 420 -12.77 -21.31 1.49
C LYS A 420 -12.46 -20.31 0.40
N TYR A 421 -11.20 -20.27 -0.05
CA TYR A 421 -10.79 -19.41 -1.14
C TYR A 421 -11.50 -19.75 -2.45
N PHE A 422 -11.52 -21.01 -2.88
CA PHE A 422 -12.28 -21.41 -4.08
C PHE A 422 -13.78 -21.10 -3.94
N LYS A 423 -14.36 -21.31 -2.76
CA LYS A 423 -15.76 -20.98 -2.50
C LYS A 423 -16.03 -19.48 -2.59
N TYR A 424 -15.14 -18.64 -2.05
CA TYR A 424 -15.19 -17.19 -2.21
C TYR A 424 -15.13 -16.78 -3.68
N ALA A 425 -14.07 -17.21 -4.39
CA ALA A 425 -13.73 -16.84 -5.76
C ALA A 425 -14.81 -17.21 -6.79
N ARG A 426 -15.66 -18.20 -6.47
CA ARG A 426 -16.76 -18.69 -7.32
C ARG A 426 -18.14 -18.19 -6.92
N THR A 427 -18.27 -17.42 -5.82
CA THR A 427 -19.56 -16.95 -5.29
C THR A 427 -19.70 -15.44 -5.29
N LEU A 428 -18.64 -14.71 -4.95
CA LEU A 428 -18.62 -13.24 -4.92
C LEU A 428 -18.08 -12.68 -6.23
N VAL A 429 -18.55 -11.48 -6.58
CA VAL A 429 -18.20 -10.79 -7.84
C VAL A 429 -17.76 -9.38 -7.48
N ASP A 430 -16.46 -9.22 -7.28
CA ASP A 430 -15.83 -7.99 -6.81
C ASP A 430 -15.23 -7.19 -7.99
N ASP A 431 -15.00 -5.88 -7.82
CA ASP A 431 -14.22 -5.08 -8.77
C ASP A 431 -12.72 -5.37 -8.69
N GLN A 432 -12.26 -5.76 -7.49
CA GLN A 432 -10.91 -6.18 -7.15
C GLN A 432 -10.98 -7.56 -6.48
N PRO A 433 -11.21 -8.67 -7.20
CA PRO A 433 -11.29 -9.97 -6.56
C PRO A 433 -9.95 -10.31 -5.89
N LEU A 434 -10.01 -10.76 -4.64
CA LEU A 434 -8.84 -11.29 -3.93
C LEU A 434 -8.28 -12.45 -4.74
N PHE A 435 -6.96 -12.51 -4.88
CA PHE A 435 -6.28 -13.65 -5.49
C PHE A 435 -5.14 -14.12 -4.61
N VAL A 436 -4.90 -15.43 -4.60
CA VAL A 436 -3.77 -16.05 -3.89
C VAL A 436 -2.49 -15.60 -4.58
N PHE A 437 -1.55 -15.11 -3.78
CA PHE A 437 -0.22 -14.69 -4.20
C PHE A 437 0.78 -15.09 -3.10
N ASP A 438 0.90 -16.40 -2.87
CA ASP A 438 1.58 -16.94 -1.70
C ASP A 438 3.04 -17.29 -2.03
N LYS A 439 3.96 -16.63 -1.32
CA LYS A 439 5.42 -16.81 -1.46
C LYS A 439 5.99 -17.98 -0.65
N GLU A 440 5.24 -18.45 0.34
CA GLU A 440 5.64 -19.46 1.31
C GLU A 440 5.11 -20.85 0.94
N PHE A 441 4.28 -20.94 -0.09
CA PHE A 441 3.61 -22.17 -0.55
C PHE A 441 4.55 -23.39 -0.62
N ALA A 442 5.79 -23.20 -1.06
CA ALA A 442 6.80 -24.27 -1.21
C ALA A 442 7.33 -24.78 0.15
N ALA A 443 7.36 -23.92 1.17
CA ALA A 443 7.70 -24.32 2.54
C ALA A 443 6.48 -24.89 3.29
N LYS A 444 5.28 -24.38 2.99
CA LYS A 444 4.00 -24.87 3.53
C LYS A 444 3.62 -26.25 2.99
N VAL A 445 3.83 -26.48 1.69
CA VAL A 445 3.45 -27.71 0.96
C VAL A 445 4.60 -28.12 0.02
N PRO A 446 5.60 -28.88 0.52
CA PRO A 446 6.73 -29.34 -0.29
C PRO A 446 6.33 -30.11 -1.55
N GLN A 447 5.20 -30.82 -1.54
CA GLN A 447 4.66 -31.52 -2.71
C GLN A 447 4.41 -30.58 -3.90
N LEU A 448 3.92 -29.35 -3.64
CA LEU A 448 3.76 -28.34 -4.68
C LEU A 448 5.10 -27.78 -5.18
N ALA A 449 6.16 -27.87 -4.38
CA ALA A 449 7.51 -27.50 -4.82
C ALA A 449 8.18 -28.60 -5.66
N GLU A 450 7.82 -29.86 -5.44
CA GLU A 450 8.26 -31.03 -6.21
C GLU A 450 7.53 -31.17 -7.56
N ASP A 451 6.34 -30.58 -7.68
CA ASP A 451 5.48 -30.67 -8.88
C ASP A 451 5.88 -29.77 -10.06
N TYR A 452 6.95 -28.97 -9.94
CA TYR A 452 7.46 -28.13 -11.02
C TYR A 452 8.98 -27.97 -10.97
N THR A 453 9.58 -27.56 -12.08
CA THR A 453 11.02 -27.22 -12.18
C THR A 453 11.21 -25.92 -12.94
N VAL A 454 12.23 -25.13 -12.61
CA VAL A 454 12.50 -23.86 -13.31
C VAL A 454 12.86 -24.15 -14.78
N PRO A 455 12.15 -23.58 -15.78
CA PRO A 455 12.44 -23.82 -17.20
C PRO A 455 13.87 -23.44 -17.56
N LYS A 456 14.49 -24.18 -18.50
CA LYS A 456 15.93 -24.08 -18.87
C LYS A 456 16.44 -22.65 -19.14
N TYR A 457 15.57 -21.75 -19.57
CA TYR A 457 15.87 -20.35 -19.87
C TYR A 457 16.15 -19.49 -18.63
N PHE A 458 15.61 -19.87 -17.48
CA PHE A 458 15.54 -19.03 -16.27
C PHE A 458 16.32 -19.63 -15.09
N GLN A 459 17.14 -20.66 -15.32
CA GLN A 459 17.93 -21.35 -14.30
C GLN A 459 19.18 -20.57 -13.86
N GLU A 460 19.61 -19.57 -14.63
CA GLU A 460 20.68 -18.65 -14.23
C GLU A 460 20.13 -17.58 -13.29
N ASP A 461 20.09 -17.90 -11.99
CA ASP A 461 19.63 -17.00 -10.92
C ASP A 461 20.74 -16.66 -9.92
N TYR A 462 21.37 -15.51 -10.12
CA TYR A 462 22.39 -14.94 -9.26
C TYR A 462 21.88 -14.54 -7.87
N PHE A 463 20.58 -14.27 -7.67
CA PHE A 463 20.05 -14.04 -6.32
C PHE A 463 19.99 -15.32 -5.49
N ALA A 464 19.98 -16.52 -6.09
CA ALA A 464 20.12 -17.78 -5.36
C ALA A 464 21.46 -17.87 -4.59
N LEU A 465 22.51 -17.22 -5.09
CA LEU A 465 23.84 -17.22 -4.47
C LEU A 465 23.91 -16.43 -3.15
N LEU A 466 22.88 -15.65 -2.80
CA LEU A 466 22.73 -15.03 -1.47
C LEU A 466 22.30 -16.05 -0.40
N GLY A 467 21.78 -17.21 -0.80
CA GLY A 467 21.14 -18.19 0.07
C GLY A 467 19.70 -17.80 0.43
N GLU A 468 18.88 -18.79 0.81
CA GLU A 468 17.44 -18.60 1.08
C GLU A 468 17.15 -17.60 2.21
N GLU A 469 18.06 -17.43 3.19
CA GLU A 469 17.90 -16.47 4.28
C GLU A 469 18.09 -15.00 3.85
N ASN A 470 18.97 -14.73 2.87
CA ASN A 470 19.33 -13.37 2.47
C ASN A 470 18.73 -12.94 1.13
N ARG A 471 18.30 -13.88 0.28
CA ARG A 471 17.68 -13.52 -1.00
C ARG A 471 16.31 -12.86 -0.79
N PRO A 472 15.91 -11.90 -1.63
CA PRO A 472 14.52 -11.44 -1.67
C PRO A 472 13.54 -12.57 -1.98
N ASN A 473 12.29 -12.43 -1.53
CA ASN A 473 11.17 -13.25 -1.98
C ASN A 473 11.15 -13.28 -3.52
N TYR A 474 11.08 -14.47 -4.11
CA TYR A 474 11.38 -14.66 -5.54
C TYR A 474 10.43 -15.62 -6.27
N ARG A 475 9.54 -16.32 -5.57
CA ARG A 475 8.62 -17.31 -6.15
C ARG A 475 7.25 -17.23 -5.50
N TRP A 476 6.19 -17.32 -6.28
CA TRP A 476 4.82 -17.25 -5.79
C TRP A 476 3.90 -18.23 -6.51
N LEU A 477 3.05 -18.90 -5.73
CA LEU A 477 1.87 -19.58 -6.22
C LEU A 477 0.76 -18.54 -6.44
N ILE A 478 0.21 -18.53 -7.66
CA ILE A 478 -0.85 -17.59 -8.06
C ILE A 478 -2.12 -18.38 -8.39
N ILE A 479 -3.21 -18.12 -7.66
CA ILE A 479 -4.54 -18.68 -7.97
C ILE A 479 -5.56 -17.55 -7.94
N GLY A 480 -6.30 -17.33 -9.02
CA GLY A 480 -7.20 -16.18 -9.16
C GLY A 480 -8.47 -16.48 -9.97
N PRO A 481 -9.65 -15.96 -9.57
CA PRO A 481 -10.84 -16.02 -10.41
C PRO A 481 -10.68 -15.18 -11.68
N LYS A 482 -11.61 -15.39 -12.63
CA LYS A 482 -11.82 -14.50 -13.77
C LYS A 482 -11.96 -13.04 -13.31
N LYS A 483 -11.31 -12.11 -14.02
CA LYS A 483 -11.17 -10.67 -13.74
C LYS A 483 -10.25 -10.27 -12.57
N SER A 484 -9.65 -11.21 -11.84
CA SER A 484 -8.52 -10.86 -10.96
C SER A 484 -7.20 -10.77 -11.74
N GLY A 485 -6.14 -10.34 -11.06
CA GLY A 485 -4.81 -10.19 -11.64
C GLY A 485 -4.07 -8.99 -11.05
N SER A 486 -3.00 -8.54 -11.72
CA SER A 486 -2.16 -7.44 -11.28
C SER A 486 -2.37 -6.21 -12.17
N GLY A 487 -2.52 -5.04 -11.56
CA GLY A 487 -2.48 -3.75 -12.26
C GLY A 487 -1.09 -3.44 -12.82
N PHE A 488 -0.95 -2.26 -13.47
CA PHE A 488 0.34 -1.87 -14.02
C PHE A 488 1.42 -1.69 -12.96
N HIS A 489 2.51 -2.44 -13.10
CA HIS A 489 3.70 -2.38 -12.26
C HIS A 489 4.95 -2.71 -13.07
N ILE A 490 6.12 -2.48 -12.48
CA ILE A 490 7.42 -2.99 -12.94
C ILE A 490 7.92 -3.94 -11.86
N ASP A 491 8.56 -5.05 -12.25
CA ASP A 491 9.15 -6.00 -11.31
C ASP A 491 10.21 -5.34 -10.41
N PRO A 492 10.23 -5.68 -9.10
CA PRO A 492 11.12 -5.04 -8.14
C PRO A 492 12.58 -5.38 -8.37
N ASN A 493 13.46 -4.56 -7.78
CA ASN A 493 14.91 -4.77 -7.74
C ASN A 493 15.58 -4.87 -9.14
N ALA A 494 14.91 -4.41 -10.21
CA ALA A 494 15.29 -4.62 -11.62
C ALA A 494 15.47 -6.10 -12.01
N THR A 495 14.74 -7.00 -11.36
CA THR A 495 14.70 -8.43 -11.70
C THR A 495 13.99 -8.68 -13.02
N ASN A 496 14.40 -9.74 -13.73
CA ASN A 496 13.56 -10.36 -14.76
C ASN A 496 12.56 -11.29 -14.04
N ALA A 497 11.45 -11.62 -14.67
CA ALA A 497 10.53 -12.63 -14.18
C ALA A 497 10.06 -13.59 -15.28
N TRP A 498 9.46 -14.71 -14.86
CA TRP A 498 8.70 -15.59 -15.73
C TRP A 498 7.39 -16.01 -15.05
N ASN A 499 6.35 -16.30 -15.85
CA ASN A 499 5.03 -16.74 -15.38
C ASN A 499 4.52 -17.93 -16.22
N GLY A 500 4.54 -19.12 -15.65
CA GLY A 500 4.03 -20.36 -16.27
C GLY A 500 2.58 -20.60 -15.87
N VAL A 501 1.69 -20.72 -16.87
CA VAL A 501 0.24 -20.87 -16.66
C VAL A 501 -0.12 -22.35 -16.64
N ILE A 502 -0.44 -22.86 -15.45
CA ILE A 502 -0.75 -24.28 -15.20
C ILE A 502 -2.23 -24.58 -15.46
N ARG A 503 -3.11 -23.59 -15.26
CA ARG A 503 -4.54 -23.68 -15.56
C ARG A 503 -5.09 -22.34 -16.03
N GLY A 504 -5.97 -22.33 -17.04
CA GLY A 504 -6.69 -21.14 -17.51
C GLY A 504 -5.89 -20.25 -18.45
N SER A 505 -6.22 -18.95 -18.52
CA SER A 505 -5.60 -18.01 -19.48
C SER A 505 -5.50 -16.57 -18.95
N LYS A 506 -4.40 -15.90 -19.28
CA LYS A 506 -4.03 -14.55 -18.82
C LYS A 506 -3.78 -13.61 -19.99
N LYS A 507 -4.50 -12.49 -20.08
CA LYS A 507 -4.17 -11.38 -20.99
C LYS A 507 -3.05 -10.53 -20.37
N TRP A 508 -2.00 -10.28 -21.15
CA TRP A 508 -0.90 -9.39 -20.82
C TRP A 508 -0.96 -8.14 -21.71
N ILE A 509 -0.61 -6.99 -21.13
CA ILE A 509 -0.33 -5.74 -21.84
C ILE A 509 0.96 -5.17 -21.24
N MET A 510 1.95 -4.90 -22.08
CA MET A 510 3.33 -4.60 -21.69
C MET A 510 3.85 -3.37 -22.44
N PHE A 511 4.21 -2.31 -21.71
CA PHE A 511 4.84 -1.11 -22.23
C PHE A 511 6.36 -1.15 -21.97
N PRO A 512 7.18 -0.73 -22.95
CA PRO A 512 8.63 -0.80 -22.84
C PRO A 512 9.19 0.12 -21.74
N PRO A 513 10.41 -0.14 -21.24
CA PRO A 513 11.07 0.71 -20.26
C PRO A 513 11.09 2.18 -20.70
N GLY A 514 10.74 3.08 -19.78
CA GLY A 514 10.61 4.52 -20.05
C GLY A 514 9.28 4.97 -20.67
N GLN A 515 8.39 4.06 -21.07
CA GLN A 515 7.04 4.41 -21.53
C GLN A 515 5.98 4.13 -20.47
N VAL A 516 5.40 5.18 -19.89
CA VAL A 516 4.33 5.08 -18.88
C VAL A 516 2.98 4.75 -19.55
N PRO A 517 2.21 3.76 -19.07
CA PRO A 517 0.89 3.43 -19.60
C PRO A 517 -0.16 4.55 -19.40
N PRO A 518 -1.18 4.67 -20.26
CA PRO A 518 -2.28 5.63 -20.06
C PRO A 518 -2.97 5.44 -18.70
N GLY A 519 -3.23 6.53 -17.97
CA GLY A 519 -3.87 6.51 -16.65
C GLY A 519 -2.96 6.11 -15.48
N ILE A 520 -1.67 5.85 -15.75
CA ILE A 520 -0.64 5.58 -14.73
C ILE A 520 0.23 6.83 -14.55
N HIS A 521 0.49 7.20 -13.30
CA HIS A 521 1.22 8.40 -12.93
C HIS A 521 2.22 8.08 -11.81
N PRO A 522 3.45 7.65 -12.14
CA PRO A 522 4.52 7.47 -11.16
C PRO A 522 5.06 8.81 -10.64
N SER A 523 5.58 8.83 -9.42
CA SER A 523 6.37 9.92 -8.87
C SER A 523 7.73 10.06 -9.60
N GLU A 524 8.39 11.21 -9.44
CA GLU A 524 9.68 11.51 -10.10
C GLU A 524 10.80 10.53 -9.71
N ASP A 525 10.80 10.06 -8.46
CA ASP A 525 11.71 9.04 -7.94
C ASP A 525 11.22 7.59 -8.20
N GLY A 526 9.98 7.42 -8.65
CA GLY A 526 9.30 6.14 -8.87
C GLY A 526 8.89 5.39 -7.59
N SER A 527 8.91 6.02 -6.41
CA SER A 527 8.52 5.38 -5.14
C SER A 527 7.00 5.24 -4.96
N GLU A 528 6.21 6.11 -5.59
CA GLU A 528 4.75 6.08 -5.56
C GLU A 528 4.18 5.98 -7.00
N VAL A 529 3.05 5.29 -7.15
CA VAL A 529 2.35 5.16 -8.43
C VAL A 529 0.87 5.41 -8.23
N SER A 530 0.36 6.50 -8.79
CA SER A 530 -1.08 6.74 -8.89
C SER A 530 -1.63 5.98 -10.11
N ALA A 531 -2.63 5.14 -9.88
CA ALA A 531 -3.25 4.27 -10.88
C ALA A 531 -4.76 4.13 -10.61
N PRO A 532 -5.56 3.57 -11.53
CA PRO A 532 -6.95 3.22 -11.27
C PRO A 532 -7.08 2.27 -10.08
N VAL A 533 -8.20 2.36 -9.36
CA VAL A 533 -8.45 1.61 -8.11
C VAL A 533 -8.53 0.10 -8.38
N SER A 534 -9.08 -0.28 -9.54
CA SER A 534 -9.19 -1.69 -9.93
C SER A 534 -8.56 -1.97 -11.30
N LEU A 535 -8.13 -3.21 -11.50
CA LEU A 535 -7.68 -3.71 -12.80
C LEU A 535 -8.76 -3.50 -13.89
N MET A 536 -10.01 -3.84 -13.56
CA MET A 536 -11.15 -3.68 -14.47
C MET A 536 -11.43 -2.21 -14.80
N GLU A 537 -11.24 -1.28 -13.85
CA GLU A 537 -11.36 0.17 -14.11
C GLU A 537 -10.38 0.63 -15.19
N TRP A 538 -9.13 0.12 -15.16
CA TRP A 538 -8.16 0.45 -16.21
C TRP A 538 -8.62 -0.04 -17.59
N PHE A 539 -9.09 -1.30 -17.68
CA PHE A 539 -9.57 -1.85 -18.96
C PHE A 539 -10.79 -1.10 -19.53
N VAL A 540 -11.81 -0.80 -18.70
CA VAL A 540 -13.01 -0.11 -19.19
C VAL A 540 -12.75 1.36 -19.55
N THR A 541 -11.78 2.02 -18.90
CA THR A 541 -11.54 3.46 -19.01
C THR A 541 -10.41 3.80 -19.98
N PHE A 542 -9.27 3.12 -19.89
CA PHE A 542 -8.01 3.52 -20.55
C PHE A 542 -7.57 2.64 -21.71
N TYR A 543 -8.08 1.40 -21.84
CA TYR A 543 -7.71 0.53 -22.98
C TYR A 543 -8.06 1.16 -24.35
N LYS A 544 -9.14 1.93 -24.42
CA LYS A 544 -9.55 2.68 -25.63
C LYS A 544 -8.57 3.82 -25.97
N GLU A 545 -7.77 4.30 -25.04
CA GLU A 545 -6.68 5.25 -25.31
C GLU A 545 -5.45 4.55 -25.90
N VAL A 546 -5.15 3.32 -25.49
CA VAL A 546 -4.08 2.49 -26.08
C VAL A 546 -4.28 2.30 -27.58
N GLN A 547 -5.52 2.07 -28.01
CA GLN A 547 -5.87 1.92 -29.42
C GLN A 547 -5.55 3.16 -30.27
N LYS A 548 -5.59 4.37 -29.67
CA LYS A 548 -5.29 5.66 -30.29
C LYS A 548 -3.79 6.00 -30.34
N LEU A 549 -2.93 5.25 -29.64
CA LEU A 549 -1.50 5.51 -29.64
C LEU A 549 -0.89 5.34 -31.05
N PRO A 550 0.10 6.16 -31.43
CA PRO A 550 0.92 5.93 -32.62
C PRO A 550 1.51 4.51 -32.63
N ALA A 551 1.67 3.90 -33.80
CA ALA A 551 2.11 2.51 -33.92
C ALA A 551 3.43 2.18 -33.17
N HIS A 552 4.38 3.12 -33.13
CA HIS A 552 5.65 2.97 -32.42
C HIS A 552 5.57 3.16 -30.89
N LEU A 553 4.40 3.55 -30.37
CA LEU A 553 4.09 3.67 -28.94
C LEU A 553 3.02 2.67 -28.50
N LYS A 554 2.60 1.73 -29.36
CA LYS A 554 1.66 0.68 -28.96
C LYS A 554 2.38 -0.36 -28.10
N PRO A 555 1.74 -0.85 -27.03
CA PRO A 555 2.33 -1.89 -26.19
C PRO A 555 2.42 -3.22 -26.95
N LEU A 556 3.16 -4.14 -26.35
CA LEU A 556 3.01 -5.56 -26.66
C LEU A 556 1.84 -6.13 -25.85
N GLU A 557 1.04 -6.97 -26.48
CA GLU A 557 -0.16 -7.59 -25.95
C GLU A 557 -0.19 -9.07 -26.35
N GLY A 558 -0.73 -9.93 -25.49
CA GLY A 558 -0.85 -11.36 -25.80
C GLY A 558 -1.61 -12.11 -24.74
N ILE A 559 -2.14 -13.29 -25.08
CA ILE A 559 -2.81 -14.18 -24.13
C ILE A 559 -1.86 -15.34 -23.82
N CYS A 560 -1.34 -15.40 -22.59
CA CYS A 560 -0.61 -16.56 -22.09
C CYS A 560 -1.63 -17.62 -21.65
N ARG A 561 -1.66 -18.76 -22.35
CA ARG A 561 -2.62 -19.86 -22.20
C ARG A 561 -2.04 -20.97 -21.33
N GLU A 562 -2.88 -21.92 -20.93
CA GLU A 562 -2.49 -23.15 -20.25
C GLU A 562 -1.32 -23.86 -20.98
N GLY A 563 -0.26 -24.21 -20.26
CA GLY A 563 0.99 -24.78 -20.79
C GLY A 563 2.01 -23.75 -21.31
N GLU A 564 1.63 -22.48 -21.50
CA GLU A 564 2.53 -21.43 -21.95
C GLU A 564 3.24 -20.73 -20.78
N THR A 565 4.42 -20.16 -21.06
CA THR A 565 5.19 -19.36 -20.09
C THR A 565 5.54 -17.99 -20.66
N MET A 566 5.15 -16.93 -19.96
CA MET A 566 5.56 -15.56 -20.28
C MET A 566 6.96 -15.27 -19.72
N PHE A 567 7.87 -14.73 -20.53
CA PHE A 567 9.09 -14.07 -20.06
C PHE A 567 8.85 -12.56 -19.92
N VAL A 568 9.14 -12.03 -18.73
CA VAL A 568 9.01 -10.61 -18.37
C VAL A 568 10.41 -10.03 -18.15
N PRO A 569 11.00 -9.35 -19.13
CA PRO A 569 12.27 -8.64 -18.94
C PRO A 569 12.12 -7.45 -17.99
N HIS A 570 13.16 -7.18 -17.22
CA HIS A 570 13.21 -6.09 -16.25
C HIS A 570 12.91 -4.71 -16.87
N GLY A 571 12.23 -3.85 -16.10
CA GLY A 571 11.91 -2.47 -16.49
C GLY A 571 10.63 -2.30 -17.30
N TRP A 572 9.98 -3.37 -17.74
CA TRP A 572 8.72 -3.32 -18.48
C TRP A 572 7.52 -3.07 -17.56
N TRP A 573 6.75 -2.03 -17.86
CA TRP A 573 5.44 -1.81 -17.25
C TRP A 573 4.47 -2.86 -17.77
N HIS A 574 3.91 -3.68 -16.89
CA HIS A 574 2.99 -4.74 -17.30
C HIS A 574 1.79 -4.88 -16.38
N THR A 575 0.67 -5.27 -16.97
CA THR A 575 -0.60 -5.60 -16.30
C THR A 575 -1.08 -6.97 -16.77
N VAL A 576 -1.74 -7.73 -15.90
CA VAL A 576 -2.17 -9.10 -16.15
C VAL A 576 -3.62 -9.28 -15.75
N LEU A 577 -4.46 -9.72 -16.68
CA LEU A 577 -5.89 -10.00 -16.46
C LEU A 577 -6.17 -11.49 -16.64
N ASN A 578 -6.64 -12.16 -15.58
CA ASN A 578 -7.16 -13.52 -15.65
C ASN A 578 -8.47 -13.53 -16.45
N ILE A 579 -8.44 -14.08 -17.66
CA ILE A 579 -9.62 -14.20 -18.54
C ILE A 579 -10.58 -15.30 -18.02
N GLU A 580 -10.01 -16.24 -17.28
CA GLU A 580 -10.62 -17.44 -16.71
C GLU A 580 -10.08 -17.66 -15.28
N GLU A 581 -10.69 -18.56 -14.51
CA GLU A 581 -10.08 -18.97 -13.24
C GLU A 581 -8.73 -19.64 -13.52
N SER A 582 -7.65 -19.07 -12.97
CA SER A 582 -6.29 -19.39 -13.39
C SER A 582 -5.43 -19.86 -12.22
N VAL A 583 -4.57 -20.85 -12.48
CA VAL A 583 -3.48 -21.30 -11.60
C VAL A 583 -2.16 -21.09 -12.34
N ALA A 584 -1.18 -20.48 -11.69
CA ALA A 584 0.12 -20.20 -12.29
C ALA A 584 1.25 -20.19 -11.25
N MET A 585 2.46 -20.46 -11.73
CA MET A 585 3.70 -20.24 -10.98
C MET A 585 4.46 -19.07 -11.59
N THR A 586 4.97 -18.17 -10.75
CA THR A 586 5.82 -17.07 -11.18
C THR A 586 7.10 -17.04 -10.35
N GLN A 587 8.22 -16.68 -10.99
CA GLN A 587 9.45 -16.36 -10.27
C GLN A 587 10.19 -15.16 -10.86
N ASN A 588 10.86 -14.41 -9.98
CA ASN A 588 11.78 -13.34 -10.32
C ASN A 588 13.22 -13.85 -10.18
N PHE A 589 14.09 -13.52 -11.13
CA PHE A 589 15.46 -14.02 -11.21
C PHE A 589 16.45 -12.94 -11.68
N VAL A 590 17.74 -13.18 -11.43
CA VAL A 590 18.83 -12.32 -11.90
C VAL A 590 19.81 -13.12 -12.74
N SER A 591 19.89 -12.83 -14.02
CA SER A 591 20.79 -13.49 -14.96
C SER A 591 21.95 -12.58 -15.38
N SER A 592 22.83 -13.11 -16.22
CA SER A 592 23.91 -12.35 -16.88
C SER A 592 23.38 -11.21 -17.76
N GLY A 593 22.11 -11.27 -18.19
CA GLY A 593 21.44 -10.23 -18.98
C GLY A 593 21.00 -9.00 -18.19
N ASN A 594 20.67 -9.12 -16.90
CA ASN A 594 20.16 -8.00 -16.09
C ASN A 594 20.96 -7.66 -14.82
N VAL A 595 22.01 -8.44 -14.47
CA VAL A 595 22.83 -8.20 -13.27
C VAL A 595 23.36 -6.76 -13.14
N LYS A 596 23.63 -6.06 -14.26
CA LYS A 596 24.02 -4.64 -14.26
C LYS A 596 22.90 -3.75 -13.70
N SER A 597 21.70 -3.87 -14.27
CA SER A 597 20.50 -3.12 -13.87
C SER A 597 20.13 -3.38 -12.41
N VAL A 598 20.26 -4.63 -11.95
CA VAL A 598 20.06 -5.02 -10.55
C VAL A 598 21.09 -4.34 -9.64
N LEU A 599 22.38 -4.44 -9.96
CA LEU A 599 23.44 -3.79 -9.18
C LEU A 599 23.28 -2.27 -9.14
N GLN A 600 22.85 -1.65 -10.23
CA GLN A 600 22.53 -0.22 -10.29
C GLN A 600 21.36 0.12 -9.36
N PHE A 601 20.22 -0.56 -9.51
CA PHE A 601 19.03 -0.35 -8.68
C PHE A 601 19.32 -0.50 -7.18
N LEU A 602 20.02 -1.57 -6.78
CA LEU A 602 20.40 -1.82 -5.39
C LEU A 602 21.41 -0.80 -4.83
N THR A 603 22.02 0.04 -5.68
CA THR A 603 22.92 1.13 -5.28
C THR A 603 22.19 2.46 -5.18
N GLU A 604 21.40 2.79 -6.21
CA GLU A 604 20.76 4.09 -6.38
C GLU A 604 19.44 4.22 -5.60
N LYS A 605 18.73 3.10 -5.39
CA LYS A 605 17.40 3.05 -4.77
C LYS A 605 17.32 2.02 -3.62
N PRO A 606 18.23 2.08 -2.62
CA PRO A 606 18.32 1.08 -1.55
C PRO A 606 17.10 1.03 -0.63
N ASP A 607 16.30 2.09 -0.58
CA ASP A 607 15.04 2.23 0.14
C ASP A 607 13.86 1.57 -0.59
N GLN A 608 13.85 1.63 -1.93
CA GLN A 608 12.84 1.02 -2.81
C GLN A 608 13.05 -0.50 -3.01
N VAL A 609 14.12 -1.07 -2.46
CA VAL A 609 14.34 -2.53 -2.46
C VAL A 609 13.15 -3.25 -1.81
N SER A 610 12.63 -4.27 -2.48
CA SER A 610 11.50 -5.05 -1.99
C SER A 610 11.81 -6.54 -1.90
N GLY A 611 10.91 -7.30 -1.28
CA GLY A 611 11.08 -8.74 -1.09
C GLY A 611 11.91 -9.13 0.13
N CYS A 612 12.46 -8.18 0.91
CA CYS A 612 13.24 -8.45 2.12
C CYS A 612 12.89 -7.50 3.29
N PRO A 613 13.29 -7.83 4.54
CA PRO A 613 13.10 -6.96 5.72
C PRO A 613 13.75 -5.58 5.55
N THR A 614 13.13 -4.56 6.16
CA THR A 614 13.52 -3.14 6.00
C THR A 614 14.98 -2.88 6.42
N GLU A 615 15.48 -3.60 7.42
CA GLU A 615 16.84 -3.53 7.95
C GLU A 615 17.88 -4.17 7.02
N GLN A 616 17.43 -4.98 6.06
CA GLN A 616 18.27 -5.68 5.10
C GLN A 616 18.35 -4.94 3.76
N ARG A 617 17.29 -4.24 3.35
CA ARG A 617 17.20 -3.44 2.12
C ARG A 617 18.48 -2.65 1.76
N PRO A 618 19.02 -1.76 2.63
CA PRO A 618 20.23 -0.98 2.31
C PRO A 618 21.53 -1.81 2.29
N LYS A 619 21.50 -3.05 2.82
CA LYS A 619 22.66 -3.96 2.85
C LYS A 619 22.72 -4.83 1.60
N LEU A 620 21.58 -5.06 0.93
CA LEU A 620 21.45 -6.04 -0.15
C LEU A 620 22.40 -5.76 -1.32
N GLY A 621 22.56 -4.50 -1.72
CA GLY A 621 23.50 -4.11 -2.78
C GLY A 621 24.98 -4.34 -2.43
N GLY A 622 25.35 -4.33 -1.15
CA GLY A 622 26.69 -4.71 -0.68
C GLY A 622 26.88 -6.22 -0.74
N MET A 623 25.96 -6.97 -0.12
CA MET A 623 26.00 -8.45 -0.10
C MET A 623 26.00 -9.04 -1.51
N PHE A 624 25.21 -8.48 -2.43
CA PHE A 624 25.15 -8.96 -3.80
C PHE A 624 26.45 -8.70 -4.58
N ARG A 625 27.10 -7.54 -4.40
CA ARG A 625 28.44 -7.29 -4.96
C ARG A 625 29.48 -8.27 -4.44
N ASP A 626 29.49 -8.53 -3.13
CA ASP A 626 30.42 -9.46 -2.49
C ASP A 626 30.24 -10.90 -2.98
N VAL A 627 29.01 -11.31 -3.30
CA VAL A 627 28.71 -12.64 -3.84
C VAL A 627 29.13 -12.74 -5.30
N ILE A 628 28.76 -11.77 -6.15
CA ILE A 628 29.02 -11.82 -7.59
C ILE A 628 30.52 -11.64 -7.90
N SER A 629 31.23 -10.79 -7.16
CA SER A 629 32.69 -10.67 -7.28
C SER A 629 33.47 -11.94 -6.93
N LYS A 630 32.91 -12.81 -6.07
CA LYS A 630 33.53 -14.10 -5.68
C LYS A 630 33.13 -15.25 -6.61
N GLN A 631 31.85 -15.33 -7.00
CA GLN A 631 31.30 -16.47 -7.74
C GLN A 631 31.34 -16.29 -9.27
N ALA A 632 31.36 -15.04 -9.76
CA ALA A 632 31.40 -14.71 -11.19
C ALA A 632 32.35 -13.51 -11.46
N PRO A 633 33.65 -13.61 -11.12
CA PRO A 633 34.58 -12.48 -11.14
C PRO A 633 34.71 -11.79 -12.51
N ASP A 634 34.72 -12.55 -13.61
CA ASP A 634 34.83 -11.99 -14.96
C ASP A 634 33.58 -11.17 -15.35
N LEU A 635 32.39 -11.67 -15.00
CA LEU A 635 31.14 -10.95 -15.19
C LEU A 635 31.09 -9.71 -14.31
N PHE A 636 31.52 -9.82 -13.04
CA PHE A 636 31.61 -8.68 -12.14
C PHE A 636 32.54 -7.59 -12.67
N ALA A 637 33.73 -7.97 -13.16
CA ALA A 637 34.69 -7.04 -13.74
C ALA A 637 34.14 -6.33 -14.99
N LYS A 638 33.45 -7.07 -15.88
CA LYS A 638 32.75 -6.50 -17.04
C LYS A 638 31.68 -5.49 -16.61
N VAL A 639 30.77 -5.90 -15.72
CA VAL A 639 29.63 -5.08 -15.27
C VAL A 639 30.09 -3.84 -14.50
N ASN A 640 31.08 -3.97 -13.62
CA ASN A 640 31.64 -2.84 -12.89
C ASN A 640 32.33 -1.84 -13.82
N LYS A 641 32.99 -2.32 -14.89
CA LYS A 641 33.55 -1.45 -15.93
C LYS A 641 32.44 -0.71 -16.70
N GLU A 642 31.37 -1.39 -17.09
CA GLU A 642 30.24 -0.76 -17.80
C GLU A 642 29.56 0.32 -16.95
N LEU A 643 29.33 0.05 -15.66
CA LEU A 643 28.78 1.03 -14.71
C LEU A 643 29.70 2.23 -14.52
N GLN A 644 31.02 2.01 -14.44
CA GLN A 644 32.00 3.10 -14.34
C GLN A 644 32.02 3.96 -15.62
N GLU A 645 31.98 3.34 -16.81
CA GLU A 645 31.90 4.06 -18.09
C GLU A 645 30.57 4.83 -18.25
N GLU A 646 29.46 4.31 -17.72
CA GLU A 646 28.17 5.00 -17.67
C GLU A 646 28.18 6.19 -16.70
N TYR A 647 28.72 6.01 -15.50
CA TYR A 647 28.91 7.08 -14.52
C TYR A 647 29.80 8.20 -15.08
N GLU A 648 30.94 7.86 -15.67
CA GLU A 648 31.84 8.83 -16.32
C GLU A 648 31.18 9.54 -17.50
N ARG A 649 30.32 8.85 -18.27
CA ARG A 649 29.59 9.45 -19.39
C ARG A 649 28.52 10.43 -18.92
N ALA A 650 27.81 10.11 -17.84
CA ALA A 650 26.81 10.99 -17.23
C ALA A 650 27.42 12.22 -16.54
N HIS A 651 28.62 12.09 -15.96
CA HIS A 651 29.32 13.16 -15.25
C HIS A 651 30.37 13.90 -16.10
N ARG A 652 30.57 13.49 -17.36
CA ARG A 652 31.41 14.21 -18.32
C ARG A 652 30.68 15.48 -18.75
N LYS A 653 31.07 16.63 -18.19
CA LYS A 653 30.66 17.95 -18.68
C LYS A 653 30.72 17.98 -20.20
N THR A 654 29.59 18.34 -20.82
CA THR A 654 29.51 18.54 -22.25
C THR A 654 30.43 19.68 -22.68
N LYS A 655 30.82 19.70 -23.96
CA LYS A 655 31.62 20.81 -24.50
C LYS A 655 30.91 22.17 -24.33
N TRP A 656 29.58 22.17 -24.30
CA TRP A 656 28.76 23.35 -24.03
C TRP A 656 28.83 23.80 -22.57
N GLU A 657 28.72 22.90 -21.60
CA GLU A 657 28.87 23.25 -20.17
C GLU A 657 30.29 23.70 -19.82
N LEU A 658 31.31 23.17 -20.50
CA LEU A 658 32.68 23.66 -20.37
C LEU A 658 32.81 25.10 -20.89
N LEU A 659 32.30 25.40 -22.09
CA LEU A 659 32.30 26.74 -22.68
C LEU A 659 31.53 27.76 -21.82
N ILE A 660 30.36 27.37 -21.26
CA ILE A 660 29.60 28.25 -20.35
C ILE A 660 30.39 28.50 -19.06
N SER A 661 31.16 27.53 -18.56
CA SER A 661 32.00 27.70 -17.36
C SER A 661 33.32 28.45 -17.59
N GLU A 662 33.68 28.76 -18.84
CA GLU A 662 34.86 29.58 -19.15
C GLU A 662 34.55 31.08 -19.20
N ASP A 663 33.33 31.49 -19.58
CA ASP A 663 32.91 32.90 -19.64
C ASP A 663 32.76 33.58 -18.26
N ASP A 664 32.53 32.82 -17.18
CA ASP A 664 32.35 33.34 -15.81
C ASP A 664 33.67 33.77 -15.11
N ASN A 665 34.84 33.59 -15.74
CA ASN A 665 36.14 33.95 -15.15
C ASN A 665 36.75 35.28 -15.66
N GLU A 666 36.10 36.01 -16.57
CA GLU A 666 36.54 37.35 -16.99
C GLU A 666 35.62 38.49 -16.50
N LYS A 667 35.57 38.70 -15.17
CA LYS A 667 35.44 40.01 -14.49
C LYS A 667 35.58 39.87 -12.97
N ASP A 668 36.77 40.19 -12.44
CA ASP A 668 36.87 41.35 -11.56
C ASP A 668 38.34 41.73 -11.29
N VAL A 669 38.77 42.84 -11.92
CA VAL A 669 40.00 43.56 -11.55
C VAL A 669 39.61 45.00 -11.27
N SER A 670 39.52 45.38 -10.00
CA SER A 670 39.78 46.78 -9.61
C SER A 670 40.38 46.86 -8.19
N PRO A 671 41.17 47.91 -7.89
CA PRO A 671 42.05 47.93 -6.70
C PRO A 671 41.50 48.80 -5.56
N TYR A 672 41.92 48.54 -4.31
CA TYR A 672 42.33 49.58 -3.35
C TYR A 672 43.07 48.99 -2.12
N SER A 673 44.13 49.67 -1.68
CA SER A 673 44.88 49.47 -0.42
C SER A 673 44.16 50.16 0.77
N THR A 674 44.43 50.05 2.08
CA THR A 674 45.59 49.71 2.96
C THR A 674 45.03 49.29 4.35
N SER A 675 45.74 48.66 5.32
CA SER A 675 46.96 47.83 5.42
C SER A 675 47.20 47.49 6.91
N ASP A 676 47.80 46.34 7.27
CA ASP A 676 48.83 46.25 8.34
C ASP A 676 49.46 44.84 8.51
N ALA A 677 50.63 44.80 9.17
CA ALA A 677 51.57 43.66 9.24
C ALA A 677 51.25 42.66 10.39
N ALA A 678 51.78 41.42 10.47
CA ALA A 678 53.15 40.97 10.22
C ALA A 678 53.30 39.42 10.26
N ALA A 679 54.38 38.91 9.63
CA ALA A 679 55.20 37.72 9.98
C ALA A 679 54.52 36.35 10.34
N THR A 680 54.97 35.17 9.88
CA THR A 680 56.34 34.74 9.51
C THR A 680 56.30 33.41 8.71
N THR A 681 57.17 33.23 7.70
CA THR A 681 57.90 31.99 7.27
C THR A 681 57.27 30.57 7.43
N ASN A 682 57.41 29.60 6.50
CA ASN A 682 58.56 29.29 5.61
C ASN A 682 58.26 28.18 4.55
N VAL A 683 58.91 28.25 3.36
CA VAL A 683 59.56 27.11 2.59
C VAL A 683 58.68 25.95 2.03
N ALA A 684 58.84 25.39 0.80
CA ALA A 684 59.58 25.78 -0.42
C ALA A 684 59.27 24.88 -1.67
N VAL A 685 59.18 25.50 -2.86
CA VAL A 685 59.96 25.26 -4.12
C VAL A 685 59.77 24.00 -5.03
N SER A 686 59.22 24.27 -6.24
CA SER A 686 59.50 23.70 -7.59
C SER A 686 59.08 22.24 -7.93
N SER A 687 58.84 21.84 -9.20
CA SER A 687 59.36 22.37 -10.48
C SER A 687 58.50 22.08 -11.74
N ASN A 688 58.74 22.91 -12.77
CA ASN A 688 58.41 22.75 -14.21
C ASN A 688 59.24 21.61 -14.87
N SER A 689 59.02 21.07 -16.09
CA SER A 689 58.06 21.31 -17.20
C SER A 689 58.15 20.23 -18.31
N ALA A 690 57.02 19.97 -18.98
CA ALA A 690 56.79 19.79 -20.44
C ALA A 690 57.61 18.83 -21.35
N SER A 691 56.87 18.05 -22.15
CA SER A 691 57.07 17.83 -23.61
C SER A 691 55.76 17.29 -24.24
N THR A 692 55.45 17.25 -25.54
CA THR A 692 55.54 18.11 -26.75
C THR A 692 54.80 17.31 -27.87
N PHE A 693 54.33 17.96 -28.95
CA PHE A 693 53.65 17.41 -30.17
C PHE A 693 52.13 17.11 -30.04
N GLY A 694 51.28 17.41 -31.04
CA GLY A 694 51.50 18.14 -32.31
C GLY A 694 50.44 17.77 -33.37
N PHE A 695 49.59 18.72 -33.76
CA PHE A 695 48.46 18.54 -34.71
C PHE A 695 48.83 18.76 -36.19
N GLY A 696 47.99 18.26 -37.11
CA GLY A 696 47.61 19.07 -38.30
C GLY A 696 47.31 18.35 -39.62
N PHE A 697 46.12 18.62 -40.18
CA PHE A 697 45.84 18.84 -41.62
C PHE A 697 44.53 19.70 -41.68
N SER A 698 44.52 20.98 -42.08
CA SER A 698 44.66 21.51 -43.47
C SER A 698 43.53 21.06 -44.40
N PHE A 699 42.80 21.87 -45.19
CA PHE A 699 42.51 23.32 -45.41
C PHE A 699 41.19 23.27 -46.28
N ASP A 700 40.37 24.28 -46.61
CA ASP A 700 40.51 25.75 -46.72
C ASP A 700 39.40 26.52 -45.96
#